data_AF-A0AAF5D318-F1
#
_entry.id   AF-A0AAF5D318-F1
#
_cell.length_a   1.000
_cell.length_b   1.000
_cell.length_c   1.000
_cell.angle_alpha   90.00
_cell.angle_beta   90.00
_cell.angle_gamma   90.00
#
_symmetry.space_group_name_H-M   'P 1'
#
loop_
_entity.id
_entity.type
_entity.pdbx_description
1 polymer ?
#
loop_
_entity_poly.entity_id
_entity_poly.type
_entity_poly.pdbx_seq_one_letter_code
_entity_poly.pdbx_strand_id
1 'polypeptide(L)'
;MIMSDPATKWNFPIPYFIDKDVSHLLVDSALHMISKETCIRFKKYKKLLRGLAGLHYYYGDDCSSVIGKEGEGIWQTISIGEGCDTIGRIQHETMHALGFYHEHSRYDRDKYIQVLSKNVHPDDYSNNFKKVSVQDSNTFGVPFDFGSVMLYEKKMYSFNGGDTMLSHDYRYRYTYGLLDHVSYGDVKMLNFYYCSKRCHIKLKCMNEGYQDPNNCKKCKCVKGFIGPLCNMLSLPTKECGLSTLYATNKMKLFGTSGKKNCIYHIITHKHKKIAIKVLASSFFPNNEGICHSTNSLEIKYWSNKVSTGARFCLNTLNFMFYSDNNHVIIYYRSSYELNFFNIVYKSIPINYKVIKVLNEFSKYRGLTPKSSSTKCIFDKNNLINGNTQGNGLIKKSLLYYANDDSYRKKKMISNDSKAKWNFPIPYYIDNYVSHLLVDSALHMIEKETCIKFKKYKKMKASMSEIRYYYGYRCSSPIGKQGKGIWQSISIGEGCFYHEHSRYDRDKYIYFAYKNIDKDYHINFEKVSKKDSNTFDVPFDFGSIMMYERRTTSINGGDTMISRDYRYQYTYGIGDQVSYGDVKMLNYYYCSEKCRTKINCKNGGYQDPNNCNKCKCVKGFIGPLCNILSLPTNECGQSRLYSTYKVKELITA
;
A
#
# COMPACT_ATOMS: atom_id res chain seq x y z
N MET A 1 0.04 21.13 -7.60
CA MET A 1 -0.74 22.22 -8.27
C MET A 1 0.10 23.50 -8.32
N ILE A 2 -0.28 24.48 -9.14
CA ILE A 2 0.49 25.74 -9.32
C ILE A 2 -0.38 26.97 -9.07
N MET A 3 0.22 28.09 -8.67
CA MET A 3 -0.45 29.38 -8.53
C MET A 3 -1.23 29.77 -9.79
N SER A 4 -2.36 30.47 -9.59
CA SER A 4 -3.17 31.04 -10.67
C SER A 4 -2.75 32.46 -11.08
N ASP A 5 -2.11 33.21 -10.18
CA ASP A 5 -1.73 34.62 -10.40
C ASP A 5 -0.60 34.78 -11.44
N PRO A 6 -0.83 35.44 -12.58
CA PRO A 6 0.21 35.71 -13.56
C PRO A 6 1.35 36.63 -13.07
N ALA A 7 1.12 37.48 -12.07
CA ALA A 7 2.14 38.42 -11.57
C ALA A 7 3.34 37.68 -10.94
N THR A 8 3.09 36.48 -10.40
CA THR A 8 4.12 35.64 -9.78
C THR A 8 4.91 34.80 -10.79
N LYS A 9 4.66 34.97 -12.10
CA LYS A 9 5.45 34.32 -13.15
C LYS A 9 6.81 34.96 -13.34
N TRP A 10 7.81 34.09 -13.46
CA TRP A 10 9.15 34.46 -13.86
C TRP A 10 9.27 34.78 -15.35
N ASN A 11 10.09 35.78 -15.66
CA ASN A 11 10.61 36.03 -17.01
C ASN A 11 11.86 35.18 -17.26
N PHE A 12 12.08 34.77 -18.51
CA PHE A 12 13.22 33.92 -18.87
C PHE A 12 14.29 34.68 -19.65
N PRO A 13 15.58 34.39 -19.43
CA PRO A 13 16.10 33.43 -18.44
C PRO A 13 16.02 33.96 -17.00
N ILE A 14 15.72 33.07 -16.05
CA ILE A 14 15.69 33.36 -14.61
C ILE A 14 17.13 33.51 -14.11
N PRO A 15 17.53 34.69 -13.59
CA PRO A 15 18.83 34.86 -12.94
C PRO A 15 18.92 33.97 -11.70
N TYR A 16 20.07 33.33 -11.48
CA TYR A 16 20.33 32.63 -10.23
C TYR A 16 21.77 32.83 -9.74
N PHE A 17 21.93 32.81 -8.42
CA PHE A 17 23.20 32.91 -7.71
C PHE A 17 23.25 31.83 -6.62
N ILE A 18 24.43 31.30 -6.36
CA ILE A 18 24.66 30.21 -5.39
C ILE A 18 25.78 30.67 -4.47
N ASP A 19 25.52 30.67 -3.17
CA ASP A 19 26.55 30.95 -2.16
C ASP A 19 27.60 29.84 -2.09
N LYS A 20 28.79 30.22 -1.60
CA LYS A 20 29.96 29.35 -1.48
C LYS A 20 29.70 28.05 -0.72
N ASP A 21 28.79 28.06 0.25
CA ASP A 21 28.52 26.94 1.16
C ASP A 21 27.43 25.99 0.60
N VAL A 22 26.86 26.30 -0.57
CA VAL A 22 25.90 25.45 -1.27
C VAL A 22 26.60 24.78 -2.47
N SER A 23 26.33 23.49 -2.67
CA SER A 23 26.91 22.73 -3.78
C SER A 23 26.47 23.28 -5.14
N HIS A 24 27.38 24.02 -5.79
CA HIS A 24 27.13 24.56 -7.13
C HIS A 24 26.81 23.47 -8.15
N LEU A 25 27.45 22.30 -8.05
CA LEU A 25 27.25 21.17 -8.95
C LEU A 25 25.82 20.63 -8.87
N LEU A 26 25.29 20.47 -7.65
CA LEU A 26 23.95 19.92 -7.45
C LEU A 26 22.87 20.90 -7.88
N VAL A 27 23.02 22.20 -7.57
CA VAL A 27 22.08 23.22 -8.01
C VAL A 27 22.09 23.35 -9.54
N ASP A 28 23.27 23.45 -10.16
CA ASP A 28 23.37 23.52 -11.62
C ASP A 28 22.74 22.28 -12.29
N SER A 29 22.94 21.09 -11.72
CA SER A 29 22.35 19.83 -12.21
C SER A 29 20.83 19.82 -12.09
N ALA A 30 20.29 20.22 -10.93
CA ALA A 30 18.85 20.28 -10.67
C ALA A 30 18.14 21.23 -11.66
N LEU A 31 18.70 22.41 -11.87
CA LEU A 31 18.20 23.42 -12.82
C LEU A 31 18.33 22.99 -14.28
N HIS A 32 19.43 22.32 -14.63
CA HIS A 32 19.63 21.75 -15.96
C HIS A 32 18.56 20.69 -16.29
N MET A 33 18.24 19.82 -15.33
CA MET A 33 17.19 18.80 -15.50
C MET A 33 15.81 19.42 -15.75
N ILE A 34 15.45 20.49 -15.03
CA ILE A 34 14.20 21.24 -15.30
C ILE A 34 14.23 21.88 -16.70
N SER A 35 15.36 22.48 -17.08
CA SER A 35 15.52 23.16 -18.38
C SER A 35 15.45 22.19 -19.57
N LYS A 36 15.92 20.96 -19.40
CA LYS A 36 15.84 19.89 -20.42
C LYS A 36 14.40 19.46 -20.69
N GLU A 37 13.56 19.52 -19.65
CA GLU A 37 12.18 19.07 -19.69
C GLU A 37 11.16 20.19 -19.99
N THR A 38 11.58 21.45 -19.88
CA THR A 38 10.70 22.62 -20.03
C THR A 38 11.27 23.71 -20.93
N CYS A 39 10.48 24.76 -21.19
CA CYS A 39 10.96 25.99 -21.82
C CYS A 39 11.73 26.93 -20.89
N ILE A 40 11.72 26.65 -19.58
CA ILE A 40 12.34 27.49 -18.54
C ILE A 40 13.84 27.49 -18.76
N ARG A 41 14.47 28.66 -18.61
CA ARG A 41 15.92 28.84 -18.76
C ARG A 41 16.45 29.58 -17.55
N PHE A 42 17.64 29.19 -17.10
CA PHE A 42 18.32 29.81 -15.97
C PHE A 42 19.64 30.44 -16.44
N LYS A 43 20.03 31.56 -15.83
CA LYS A 43 21.29 32.24 -16.11
C LYS A 43 22.06 32.44 -14.81
N LYS A 44 23.22 31.80 -14.69
CA LYS A 44 24.08 31.87 -13.51
C LYS A 44 24.77 33.23 -13.42
N TYR A 45 24.79 33.81 -12.22
CA TYR A 45 25.55 35.01 -11.90
C TYR A 45 26.65 34.69 -10.90
N LYS A 46 27.76 35.43 -10.99
CA LYS A 46 28.91 35.31 -10.06
C LYS A 46 28.77 36.19 -8.81
N LYS A 47 27.81 37.12 -8.81
CA LYS A 47 27.51 38.04 -7.71
C LYS A 47 26.04 38.45 -7.77
N LEU A 48 25.46 38.78 -6.62
CA LEU A 48 24.13 39.39 -6.53
C LEU A 48 24.18 40.80 -7.13
N LEU A 49 23.37 41.06 -8.16
CA LEU A 49 23.25 42.37 -8.80
C LEU A 49 22.03 43.10 -8.28
N ARG A 50 22.21 44.33 -7.78
CA ARG A 50 21.09 45.18 -7.33
C ARG A 50 20.10 45.44 -8.48
N GLY A 51 18.81 45.41 -8.19
CA GLY A 51 17.74 45.68 -9.15
C GLY A 51 17.41 44.53 -10.10
N LEU A 52 18.10 43.39 -10.01
CA LEU A 52 17.77 42.19 -10.77
C LEU A 52 16.93 41.23 -9.92
N ALA A 53 15.80 40.76 -10.45
CA ALA A 53 15.03 39.69 -9.83
C ALA A 53 15.67 38.33 -10.14
N GLY A 54 15.85 37.45 -9.15
CA GLY A 54 16.47 36.15 -9.36
C GLY A 54 16.35 35.21 -8.17
N LEU A 55 16.87 34.00 -8.32
CA LEU A 55 16.93 32.97 -7.27
C LEU A 55 18.29 33.01 -6.57
N HIS A 56 18.29 33.12 -5.25
CA HIS A 56 19.50 33.11 -4.42
C HIS A 56 19.52 31.84 -3.57
N TYR A 57 20.35 30.87 -3.96
CA TYR A 57 20.56 29.65 -3.19
C TYR A 57 21.60 29.90 -2.10
N TYR A 58 21.21 29.76 -0.84
CA TYR A 58 22.07 29.97 0.32
C TYR A 58 22.00 28.79 1.30
N TYR A 59 23.02 28.64 2.14
CA TYR A 59 23.04 27.62 3.18
C TYR A 59 22.30 28.15 4.41
N GLY A 60 21.12 27.59 4.69
CA GLY A 60 20.27 27.97 5.83
C GLY A 60 20.04 26.82 6.80
N ASP A 61 19.14 27.01 7.75
CA ASP A 61 18.86 26.03 8.81
C ASP A 61 17.78 24.99 8.41
N ASP A 62 17.18 25.13 7.22
CA ASP A 62 16.06 24.32 6.74
C ASP A 62 16.10 24.07 5.20
N CYS A 63 15.07 23.41 4.66
CA CYS A 63 14.80 23.41 3.22
C CYS A 63 13.54 24.25 2.99
N SER A 64 13.65 25.40 2.35
CA SER A 64 12.52 26.32 2.20
C SER A 64 12.66 27.29 1.02
N SER A 65 11.52 27.75 0.51
CA SER A 65 11.43 28.65 -0.65
C SER A 65 10.08 29.36 -0.71
N VAL A 66 10.08 30.61 -1.20
CA VAL A 66 8.87 31.38 -1.46
C VAL A 66 8.13 30.80 -2.68
N ILE A 67 6.80 30.80 -2.64
CA ILE A 67 5.98 30.28 -3.75
C ILE A 67 5.81 31.35 -4.82
N GLY A 68 6.30 31.09 -6.03
CA GLY A 68 6.28 32.02 -7.16
C GLY A 68 7.39 33.09 -7.09
N LYS A 69 7.33 34.07 -7.99
CA LYS A 69 8.20 35.26 -7.98
C LYS A 69 7.69 36.27 -6.97
N GLU A 70 8.53 36.64 -6.00
CA GLU A 70 8.19 37.62 -4.95
C GLU A 70 8.00 39.05 -5.49
N GLY A 71 8.81 39.46 -6.46
CA GLY A 71 8.72 40.79 -7.06
C GLY A 71 9.85 41.09 -8.04
N GLU A 72 9.82 42.27 -8.65
CA GLU A 72 10.91 42.76 -9.47
C GLU A 72 12.06 43.31 -8.60
N GLY A 73 13.30 43.12 -9.04
CA GLY A 73 14.50 43.60 -8.32
C GLY A 73 14.86 42.84 -7.04
N ILE A 74 14.16 41.75 -6.72
CA ILE A 74 14.38 40.94 -5.51
C ILE A 74 15.12 39.64 -5.86
N TRP A 75 16.22 39.39 -5.16
CA TRP A 75 16.84 38.07 -5.11
C TRP A 75 16.14 37.24 -4.04
N GLN A 76 15.16 36.44 -4.44
CA GLN A 76 14.42 35.62 -3.47
C GLN A 76 15.26 34.42 -3.04
N THR A 77 15.31 34.18 -1.75
CA THR A 77 16.17 33.16 -1.16
C THR A 77 15.55 31.77 -1.28
N ILE A 78 16.39 30.78 -1.57
CA ILE A 78 16.11 29.35 -1.47
C ILE A 78 17.09 28.77 -0.46
N SER A 79 16.56 28.32 0.67
CA SER A 79 17.34 27.75 1.77
C SER A 79 17.68 26.30 1.47
N ILE A 80 18.97 25.98 1.47
CA ILE A 80 19.52 24.63 1.30
C ILE A 80 20.35 24.29 2.54
N GLY A 81 19.70 23.84 3.59
CA GLY A 81 20.34 23.41 4.83
C GLY A 81 20.83 21.95 4.84
N GLU A 82 21.09 21.45 6.04
CA GLU A 82 21.55 20.07 6.25
C GLU A 82 20.53 19.04 5.73
N GLY A 83 20.97 18.10 4.90
CA GLY A 83 20.12 17.09 4.27
C GLY A 83 19.23 17.62 3.13
N CYS A 84 19.34 18.91 2.75
CA CYS A 84 18.66 19.50 1.60
C CYS A 84 19.46 19.38 0.29
N ASP A 85 20.71 18.91 0.36
CA ASP A 85 21.69 18.82 -0.71
C ASP A 85 21.49 17.58 -1.61
N THR A 86 20.24 17.34 -2.04
CA THR A 86 19.92 16.33 -3.05
C THR A 86 19.24 16.97 -4.24
N ILE A 87 19.42 16.38 -5.43
CA ILE A 87 18.78 16.89 -6.67
C ILE A 87 17.28 17.05 -6.49
N GLY A 88 16.60 16.07 -5.89
CA GLY A 88 15.15 16.11 -5.70
C GLY A 88 14.70 17.21 -4.72
N ARG A 89 15.43 17.45 -3.62
CA ARG A 89 15.13 18.54 -2.67
C ARG A 89 15.39 19.92 -3.29
N ILE A 90 16.52 20.10 -3.96
CA ILE A 90 16.79 21.36 -4.69
C ILE A 90 15.70 21.60 -5.75
N GLN A 91 15.25 20.55 -6.46
CA GLN A 91 14.12 20.65 -7.37
C GLN A 91 12.82 20.99 -6.65
N HIS A 92 12.52 20.40 -5.49
CA HIS A 92 11.35 20.72 -4.67
C HIS A 92 11.28 22.23 -4.34
N GLU A 93 12.36 22.78 -3.79
CA GLU A 93 12.40 24.20 -3.42
C GLU A 93 12.39 25.13 -4.64
N THR A 94 13.04 24.71 -5.73
CA THR A 94 12.96 25.44 -7.01
C THR A 94 11.54 25.40 -7.58
N MET A 95 10.81 24.28 -7.43
CA MET A 95 9.44 24.16 -7.89
C MET A 95 8.49 25.09 -7.12
N HIS A 96 8.70 25.27 -5.82
CA HIS A 96 8.03 26.33 -5.05
C HIS A 96 8.27 27.71 -5.67
N ALA A 97 9.53 28.08 -5.90
CA ALA A 97 9.89 29.35 -6.55
C ALA A 97 9.26 29.51 -7.94
N LEU A 98 9.02 28.41 -8.66
CA LEU A 98 8.32 28.39 -9.95
C LEU A 98 6.79 28.47 -9.84
N GLY A 99 6.24 28.42 -8.64
CA GLY A 99 4.82 28.63 -8.32
C GLY A 99 4.08 27.40 -7.78
N PHE A 100 4.76 26.27 -7.55
CA PHE A 100 4.07 25.07 -7.06
C PHE A 100 3.73 25.17 -5.57
N TYR A 101 2.51 24.78 -5.24
CA TYR A 101 2.16 24.35 -3.89
C TYR A 101 2.42 22.85 -3.74
N HIS A 102 2.49 22.37 -2.50
CA HIS A 102 2.53 20.93 -2.23
C HIS A 102 1.30 20.20 -2.80
N GLU A 103 1.52 18.96 -3.21
CA GLU A 103 0.49 18.14 -3.88
C GLU A 103 -0.63 17.73 -2.90
N HIS A 104 -0.34 17.53 -1.61
CA HIS A 104 -1.37 17.29 -0.57
C HIS A 104 -2.19 18.53 -0.23
N SER A 105 -1.79 19.72 -0.66
CA SER A 105 -2.55 20.96 -0.42
C SER A 105 -3.64 21.19 -1.47
N ARG A 106 -3.75 20.32 -2.49
CA ARG A 106 -4.76 20.46 -3.54
C ARG A 106 -6.18 20.54 -3.00
N TYR A 107 -7.01 21.39 -3.62
CA TYR A 107 -8.44 21.49 -3.28
C TYR A 107 -9.18 20.14 -3.37
N ASP A 108 -8.72 19.23 -4.24
CA ASP A 108 -9.29 17.90 -4.48
C ASP A 108 -8.55 16.76 -3.75
N ARG A 109 -7.57 17.05 -2.88
CA ARG A 109 -6.72 16.05 -2.21
C ARG A 109 -7.50 14.99 -1.42
N ASP A 110 -8.63 15.36 -0.82
CA ASP A 110 -9.45 14.45 0.01
C ASP A 110 -10.09 13.30 -0.81
N LYS A 111 -10.06 13.36 -2.15
CA LYS A 111 -10.43 12.24 -3.03
C LYS A 111 -9.37 11.16 -3.14
N TYR A 112 -8.11 11.47 -2.79
CA TYR A 112 -6.95 10.61 -2.99
C TYR A 112 -6.28 10.23 -1.66
N ILE A 113 -6.27 11.14 -0.69
CA ILE A 113 -5.63 10.95 0.60
C ILE A 113 -6.56 11.32 1.76
N GLN A 114 -6.28 10.74 2.92
CA GLN A 114 -6.80 11.15 4.22
C GLN A 114 -5.67 11.78 5.04
N VAL A 115 -5.89 13.00 5.53
CA VAL A 115 -5.00 13.63 6.52
C VAL A 115 -5.44 13.21 7.92
N LEU A 116 -4.54 12.58 8.66
CA LEU A 116 -4.75 12.15 10.03
C LEU A 116 -4.35 13.27 11.01
N SER A 117 -5.20 14.28 11.14
CA SER A 117 -4.96 15.45 12.02
C SER A 117 -4.54 15.07 13.45
N LYS A 118 -5.09 13.97 13.99
CA LYS A 118 -4.74 13.41 15.31
C LYS A 118 -3.28 12.99 15.49
N ASN A 119 -2.52 12.86 14.41
CA ASN A 119 -1.10 12.51 14.44
C ASN A 119 -0.21 13.73 14.13
N VAL A 120 -0.78 14.80 13.59
CA VAL A 120 -0.06 16.03 13.25
C VAL A 120 0.11 16.88 14.51
N HIS A 121 1.29 17.48 14.71
CA HIS A 121 1.48 18.42 15.80
C HIS A 121 0.44 19.56 15.70
N PRO A 122 -0.28 19.93 16.78
CA PRO A 122 -1.38 20.89 16.70
C PRO A 122 -0.99 22.23 16.05
N ASP A 123 0.21 22.72 16.33
CA ASP A 123 0.72 24.00 15.81
C ASP A 123 1.06 23.94 14.31
N ASP A 124 1.31 22.73 13.77
CA ASP A 124 1.69 22.53 12.36
C ASP A 124 0.50 22.34 11.44
N TYR A 125 -0.66 21.90 11.96
CA TYR A 125 -1.79 21.49 11.13
C TYR A 125 -2.29 22.64 10.23
N SER A 126 -2.52 23.81 10.83
CA SER A 126 -3.10 24.97 10.14
C SER A 126 -2.21 25.54 9.04
N ASN A 127 -0.89 25.43 9.19
CA ASN A 127 0.08 25.99 8.26
C ASN A 127 0.50 24.98 7.18
N ASN A 128 0.61 23.69 7.52
CA ASN A 128 1.23 22.69 6.64
C ASN A 128 0.22 21.78 5.91
N PHE A 129 -1.01 21.65 6.39
CA PHE A 129 -2.02 20.74 5.82
C PHE A 129 -3.26 21.45 5.25
N LYS A 130 -3.25 22.79 5.24
CA LYS A 130 -4.34 23.60 4.68
C LYS A 130 -4.47 23.37 3.16
N LYS A 131 -5.71 23.27 2.69
CA LYS A 131 -6.01 23.23 1.24
C LYS A 131 -5.89 24.62 0.65
N VAL A 132 -5.31 24.72 -0.54
CA VAL A 132 -5.39 25.94 -1.36
C VAL A 132 -6.69 25.92 -2.16
N SER A 133 -7.30 27.09 -2.31
CA SER A 133 -8.57 27.24 -3.02
C SER A 133 -8.43 26.98 -4.52
N VAL A 134 -9.56 26.75 -5.20
CA VAL A 134 -9.61 26.63 -6.67
C VAL A 134 -9.31 27.98 -7.35
N GLN A 135 -9.54 29.09 -6.65
CA GLN A 135 -9.30 30.45 -7.14
C GLN A 135 -7.80 30.78 -7.17
N ASP A 136 -7.05 30.32 -6.17
CA ASP A 136 -5.62 30.62 -5.99
C ASP A 136 -4.70 29.62 -6.69
N SER A 137 -5.26 28.54 -7.25
CA SER A 137 -4.48 27.43 -7.80
C SER A 137 -5.09 26.82 -9.06
N ASN A 138 -4.23 26.22 -9.90
CA ASN A 138 -4.62 25.49 -11.09
C ASN A 138 -3.90 24.13 -11.16
N THR A 139 -4.64 23.11 -11.59
CA THR A 139 -4.12 21.75 -11.79
C THR A 139 -3.94 21.44 -13.27
N PHE A 140 -4.47 22.27 -14.17
CA PHE A 140 -4.53 22.06 -15.62
C PHE A 140 -5.12 20.70 -16.03
N GLY A 141 -5.99 20.13 -15.20
CA GLY A 141 -6.53 18.79 -15.39
C GLY A 141 -5.51 17.66 -15.18
N VAL A 142 -4.31 17.95 -14.68
CA VAL A 142 -3.32 16.94 -14.31
C VAL A 142 -3.80 16.21 -13.04
N PRO A 143 -3.95 14.88 -13.09
CA PRO A 143 -4.41 14.09 -11.95
C PRO A 143 -3.43 14.15 -10.78
N PHE A 144 -3.93 13.88 -9.57
CA PHE A 144 -3.10 13.78 -8.36
C PHE A 144 -1.96 12.78 -8.57
N ASP A 145 -0.73 13.15 -8.20
CA ASP A 145 0.45 12.30 -8.41
C ASP A 145 1.13 11.94 -7.08
N PHE A 146 0.97 10.68 -6.65
CA PHE A 146 1.65 10.14 -5.47
C PHE A 146 3.18 10.12 -5.59
N GLY A 147 3.74 10.18 -6.81
CA GLY A 147 5.18 10.28 -7.01
C GLY A 147 5.65 11.70 -7.35
N SER A 148 4.80 12.72 -7.16
CA SER A 148 5.21 14.12 -7.30
C SER A 148 6.32 14.43 -6.30
N VAL A 149 7.34 15.17 -6.76
CA VAL A 149 8.36 15.70 -5.86
C VAL A 149 7.73 16.67 -4.85
N MET A 150 6.55 17.22 -5.14
CA MET A 150 5.83 18.17 -4.28
C MET A 150 4.92 17.49 -3.24
N LEU A 151 4.95 16.16 -3.09
CA LEU A 151 4.13 15.46 -2.10
C LEU A 151 4.92 15.14 -0.84
N TYR A 152 4.40 15.53 0.33
CA TYR A 152 4.99 15.22 1.62
C TYR A 152 5.14 13.72 1.89
N GLU A 153 6.14 13.41 2.71
CA GLU A 153 6.28 12.10 3.36
C GLU A 153 5.10 11.82 4.29
N LYS A 154 4.73 10.54 4.41
CA LYS A 154 3.56 10.12 5.19
C LYS A 154 3.66 10.40 6.69
N LYS A 155 4.84 10.70 7.23
CA LYS A 155 5.09 10.98 8.66
C LYS A 155 5.45 12.45 8.93
N MET A 156 5.40 13.31 7.91
CA MET A 156 5.77 14.72 8.05
C MET A 156 4.90 15.38 9.13
N TYR A 157 5.53 16.13 10.04
CA TYR A 157 4.90 16.79 11.21
C TYR A 157 4.20 15.84 12.21
N SER A 158 4.57 14.56 12.24
CA SER A 158 4.03 13.62 13.21
C SER A 158 4.59 13.85 14.61
N PHE A 159 3.73 14.10 15.61
CA PHE A 159 4.18 14.21 17.00
C PHE A 159 4.29 12.85 17.72
N ASN A 160 3.68 11.80 17.14
CA ASN A 160 3.57 10.48 17.75
C ASN A 160 4.24 9.37 16.94
N GLY A 161 5.00 9.72 15.89
CA GLY A 161 5.70 8.78 15.00
C GLY A 161 4.78 8.00 14.04
N GLY A 162 3.46 8.20 14.13
CA GLY A 162 2.47 7.63 13.23
C GLY A 162 2.37 8.39 11.90
N ASP A 163 1.68 7.79 10.93
CA ASP A 163 1.46 8.43 9.63
C ASP A 163 0.49 9.63 9.78
N THR A 164 0.83 10.79 9.24
CA THR A 164 -0.02 11.99 9.14
C THR A 164 -0.85 12.01 7.87
N MET A 165 -0.48 11.22 6.86
CA MET A 165 -1.24 11.07 5.61
C MET A 165 -1.34 9.61 5.20
N LEU A 166 -2.49 9.25 4.64
CA LEU A 166 -2.76 7.93 4.09
C LEU A 166 -3.39 8.05 2.72
N SER A 167 -3.02 7.18 1.80
CA SER A 167 -3.72 7.04 0.51
C SER A 167 -5.01 6.24 0.71
N HIS A 168 -6.13 6.70 0.14
CA HIS A 168 -7.38 5.91 0.10
C HIS A 168 -7.19 4.61 -0.66
N ASP A 169 -6.24 4.58 -1.60
CA ASP A 169 -5.77 3.36 -2.23
C ASP A 169 -4.46 2.91 -1.55
N TYR A 170 -4.57 1.97 -0.60
CA TYR A 170 -3.43 1.50 0.20
C TYR A 170 -2.25 0.97 -0.65
N ARG A 171 -2.47 0.59 -1.92
CA ARG A 171 -1.40 0.15 -2.82
C ARG A 171 -0.40 1.25 -3.14
N TYR A 172 -0.78 2.51 -2.94
CA TYR A 172 0.10 3.67 -3.07
C TYR A 172 0.87 4.01 -1.79
N ARG A 173 0.68 3.27 -0.68
CA ARG A 173 1.29 3.54 0.64
C ARG A 173 2.81 3.73 0.61
N TYR A 174 3.50 3.08 -0.34
CA TYR A 174 4.96 3.16 -0.50
C TYR A 174 5.41 3.97 -1.72
N THR A 175 4.49 4.61 -2.45
CA THR A 175 4.80 5.40 -3.64
C THR A 175 5.26 6.82 -3.32
N TYR A 176 4.72 7.42 -2.24
CA TYR A 176 4.93 8.83 -1.91
C TYR A 176 5.93 9.04 -0.77
N GLY A 177 6.46 10.26 -0.70
CA GLY A 177 7.48 10.66 0.28
C GLY A 177 8.92 10.56 -0.22
N LEU A 178 9.15 10.24 -1.49
CA LEU A 178 10.49 10.18 -2.04
C LEU A 178 10.78 11.38 -2.94
N LEU A 179 11.84 12.11 -2.62
CA LEU A 179 12.33 13.24 -3.40
C LEU A 179 13.43 12.79 -4.36
N ASP A 180 13.08 11.97 -5.37
CA ASP A 180 14.03 11.51 -6.40
C ASP A 180 14.32 12.63 -7.42
N HIS A 181 13.28 13.07 -8.13
CA HIS A 181 13.30 14.13 -9.14
C HIS A 181 11.86 14.50 -9.54
N VAL A 182 11.67 15.62 -10.25
CA VAL A 182 10.37 16.03 -10.80
C VAL A 182 9.69 14.90 -11.59
N SER A 183 8.40 14.66 -11.30
CA SER A 183 7.60 13.67 -12.01
C SER A 183 7.17 14.16 -13.41
N TYR A 184 6.66 13.25 -14.24
CA TYR A 184 6.06 13.63 -15.53
C TYR A 184 4.87 14.60 -15.34
N GLY A 185 4.08 14.42 -14.26
CA GLY A 185 2.98 15.31 -13.91
C GLY A 185 3.44 16.72 -13.54
N ASP A 186 4.51 16.82 -12.74
CA ASP A 186 5.13 18.08 -12.33
C ASP A 186 5.59 18.89 -13.55
N VAL A 187 6.36 18.25 -14.43
CA VAL A 187 6.88 18.87 -15.66
C VAL A 187 5.73 19.25 -16.61
N LYS A 188 4.69 18.41 -16.73
CA LYS A 188 3.52 18.72 -17.56
C LYS A 188 2.80 19.98 -17.08
N MET A 189 2.60 20.13 -15.77
CA MET A 189 2.02 21.34 -15.17
C MET A 189 2.91 22.57 -15.40
N LEU A 190 4.24 22.48 -15.19
CA LEU A 190 5.16 23.58 -15.51
C LEU A 190 5.04 24.03 -16.97
N ASN A 191 4.99 23.08 -17.91
CA ASN A 191 4.91 23.37 -19.33
C ASN A 191 3.58 24.01 -19.74
N PHE A 192 2.47 23.62 -19.12
CA PHE A 192 1.20 24.31 -19.34
C PHE A 192 1.21 25.73 -18.77
N TYR A 193 1.84 25.94 -17.62
CA TYR A 193 1.91 27.24 -16.97
C TYR A 193 2.83 28.24 -17.69
N TYR A 194 4.05 27.82 -18.05
CA TYR A 194 5.08 28.70 -18.62
C TYR A 194 5.24 28.60 -20.14
N CYS A 195 4.99 27.43 -20.71
CA CYS A 195 5.47 27.09 -22.06
C CYS A 195 4.37 26.93 -23.11
N SER A 196 3.10 27.10 -22.72
CA SER A 196 1.94 26.89 -23.58
C SER A 196 1.94 27.75 -24.85
N LYS A 197 2.62 28.90 -24.86
CA LYS A 197 2.73 29.81 -26.02
C LYS A 197 3.97 29.59 -26.90
N ARG A 198 4.90 28.71 -26.52
CA ARG A 198 6.20 28.55 -27.21
C ARG A 198 6.09 27.96 -28.62
N CYS A 199 5.15 27.05 -28.83
CA CYS A 199 4.92 26.43 -30.14
C CYS A 199 3.69 27.07 -30.80
N HIS A 200 3.90 27.74 -31.95
CA HIS A 200 2.83 28.38 -32.71
C HIS A 200 1.85 27.36 -33.31
N ILE A 201 2.39 26.32 -33.97
CA ILE A 201 1.60 25.21 -34.50
C ILE A 201 1.36 24.19 -33.39
N LYS A 202 0.09 23.88 -33.10
CA LYS A 202 -0.29 22.94 -32.03
C LYS A 202 -0.36 21.51 -32.55
N LEU A 203 0.24 20.57 -31.81
CA LEU A 203 0.11 19.14 -32.06
C LEU A 203 -0.94 18.51 -31.14
N LYS A 204 -1.73 17.56 -31.68
CA LYS A 204 -2.65 16.74 -30.91
C LYS A 204 -1.92 15.50 -30.35
N CYS A 205 -1.37 15.63 -29.15
CA CYS A 205 -0.69 14.54 -28.47
C CYS A 205 -1.69 13.52 -27.92
N MET A 206 -1.46 12.22 -28.18
CA MET A 206 -2.27 11.11 -27.67
C MET A 206 -1.74 10.59 -26.34
N ASN A 207 -2.52 9.72 -25.68
CA ASN A 207 -2.12 9.00 -24.47
C ASN A 207 -1.55 9.93 -23.38
N GLU A 208 -2.23 11.07 -23.18
CA GLU A 208 -1.87 12.09 -22.20
C GLU A 208 -0.52 12.79 -22.42
N GLY A 209 0.05 12.66 -23.62
CA GLY A 209 1.20 13.44 -24.06
C GLY A 209 0.92 14.94 -24.11
N TYR A 210 1.98 15.75 -24.18
CA TYR A 210 1.88 17.20 -24.45
C TYR A 210 3.01 17.62 -25.40
N GLN A 211 2.83 18.73 -26.11
CA GLN A 211 3.80 19.18 -27.12
C GLN A 211 5.13 19.56 -26.45
N ASP A 212 6.24 19.07 -26.98
CA ASP A 212 7.56 19.33 -26.44
C ASP A 212 7.93 20.82 -26.68
N PRO A 213 8.06 21.65 -25.64
CA PRO A 213 8.41 23.06 -25.83
C PRO A 213 9.82 23.24 -26.41
N ASN A 214 10.71 22.28 -26.21
CA ASN A 214 12.07 22.31 -26.73
C ASN A 214 12.16 21.75 -28.16
N ASN A 215 11.10 21.10 -28.65
CA ASN A 215 11.00 20.63 -30.02
C ASN A 215 9.52 20.58 -30.46
N CYS A 216 9.03 21.70 -31.02
CA CYS A 216 7.63 21.86 -31.40
C CYS A 216 7.13 20.87 -32.47
N LYS A 217 7.99 20.03 -33.06
CA LYS A 217 7.63 19.01 -34.05
C LYS A 217 7.24 17.66 -33.43
N LYS A 218 7.30 17.51 -32.11
CA LYS A 218 6.94 16.27 -31.41
C LYS A 218 6.26 16.50 -30.06
N CYS A 219 5.64 15.47 -29.54
CA CYS A 219 5.11 15.40 -28.19
C CYS A 219 6.11 14.76 -27.21
N LYS A 220 6.11 15.20 -25.95
CA LYS A 220 6.66 14.46 -24.82
C LYS A 220 5.62 13.46 -24.34
N CYS A 221 5.99 12.19 -24.33
CA CYS A 221 5.09 11.08 -24.02
C CYS A 221 5.21 10.60 -22.59
N VAL A 222 4.09 10.17 -22.00
CA VAL A 222 4.12 9.34 -20.80
C VAL A 222 4.98 8.09 -21.08
N LYS A 223 5.87 7.72 -20.16
CA LYS A 223 6.75 6.55 -20.32
C LYS A 223 5.94 5.29 -20.66
N GLY A 224 6.34 4.58 -21.71
CA GLY A 224 5.58 3.45 -22.28
C GLY A 224 4.80 3.80 -23.54
N PHE A 225 4.68 5.09 -23.89
CA PHE A 225 4.21 5.52 -25.21
C PHE A 225 5.35 6.17 -25.99
N ILE A 226 5.33 6.00 -27.31
CA ILE A 226 6.33 6.51 -28.25
C ILE A 226 5.67 7.08 -29.51
N GLY A 227 6.50 7.55 -30.44
CA GLY A 227 6.08 8.20 -31.67
C GLY A 227 5.93 9.72 -31.50
N PRO A 228 5.94 10.48 -32.61
CA PRO A 228 5.89 11.94 -32.55
C PRO A 228 4.61 12.48 -31.91
N LEU A 229 3.53 11.70 -31.90
CA LEU A 229 2.24 12.04 -31.30
C LEU A 229 1.88 11.17 -30.09
N CYS A 230 2.82 10.37 -29.56
CA CYS A 230 2.59 9.45 -28.44
C CYS A 230 1.49 8.39 -28.70
N ASN A 231 1.25 8.04 -29.97
CA ASN A 231 0.15 7.15 -30.40
C ASN A 231 0.54 5.66 -30.43
N MET A 232 1.81 5.34 -30.18
CA MET A 232 2.34 3.96 -30.24
C MET A 232 2.77 3.50 -28.85
N LEU A 233 2.69 2.19 -28.59
CA LEU A 233 3.27 1.58 -27.39
C LEU A 233 4.79 1.45 -27.53
N SER A 234 5.52 1.48 -26.42
CA SER A 234 6.97 1.29 -26.43
C SER A 234 7.34 -0.09 -27.00
N LEU A 235 8.39 -0.10 -27.83
CA LEU A 235 8.90 -1.33 -28.44
C LEU A 235 9.52 -2.24 -27.38
N PRO A 236 9.35 -3.57 -27.50
CA PRO A 236 10.07 -4.52 -26.67
C PRO A 236 11.58 -4.40 -26.89
N THR A 237 12.36 -4.54 -25.83
CA THR A 237 13.81 -4.76 -25.93
C THR A 237 14.09 -6.26 -25.88
N LYS A 238 15.23 -6.69 -26.45
CA LYS A 238 15.66 -8.10 -26.43
C LYS A 238 15.69 -8.67 -25.00
N GLU A 239 16.15 -7.88 -24.05
CA GLU A 239 16.27 -8.22 -22.62
C GLU A 239 14.90 -8.41 -21.93
N CYS A 240 13.87 -7.69 -22.37
CA CYS A 240 12.55 -7.71 -21.77
C CYS A 240 11.61 -8.74 -22.39
N GLY A 241 11.92 -9.24 -23.59
CA GLY A 241 11.09 -10.17 -24.32
C GLY A 241 9.76 -9.54 -24.75
N LEU A 242 8.68 -10.32 -24.71
CA LEU A 242 7.34 -9.86 -25.09
C LEU A 242 6.84 -8.76 -24.14
N SER A 243 6.85 -7.50 -24.60
CA SER A 243 6.43 -6.34 -23.81
C SER A 243 4.92 -6.10 -23.85
N THR A 244 4.19 -6.62 -24.84
CA THR A 244 2.74 -6.41 -24.98
C THR A 244 1.99 -7.71 -24.73
N LEU A 245 1.19 -7.73 -23.67
CA LEU A 245 0.48 -8.89 -23.16
C LEU A 245 -1.03 -8.70 -23.36
N TYR A 246 -1.68 -9.61 -24.08
CA TYR A 246 -3.13 -9.55 -24.30
C TYR A 246 -3.90 -10.33 -23.22
N ALA A 247 -4.73 -9.66 -22.44
CA ALA A 247 -5.59 -10.27 -21.42
C ALA A 247 -6.90 -10.79 -22.03
N THR A 248 -7.18 -12.08 -21.80
CA THR A 248 -8.44 -12.74 -22.19
C THR A 248 -9.25 -13.10 -20.94
N ASN A 249 -10.44 -13.67 -21.09
CA ASN A 249 -11.25 -14.13 -19.95
C ASN A 249 -10.64 -15.32 -19.18
N LYS A 250 -9.61 -15.97 -19.73
CA LYS A 250 -8.83 -17.03 -19.09
C LYS A 250 -7.72 -16.43 -18.23
N MET A 251 -7.34 -17.12 -17.16
CA MET A 251 -6.19 -16.75 -16.33
C MET A 251 -4.89 -16.89 -17.12
N LYS A 252 -4.02 -15.90 -17.01
CA LYS A 252 -2.67 -15.92 -17.57
C LYS A 252 -1.65 -15.60 -16.48
N LEU A 253 -0.56 -16.38 -16.44
CA LEU A 253 0.58 -16.12 -15.57
C LEU A 253 1.64 -15.35 -16.36
N PHE A 254 2.31 -14.41 -15.70
CA PHE A 254 3.44 -13.69 -16.26
C PHE A 254 4.40 -13.27 -15.15
N GLY A 255 5.69 -13.28 -15.42
CA GLY A 255 6.70 -12.85 -14.49
C GLY A 255 8.03 -12.63 -15.18
N THR A 256 8.92 -11.90 -14.51
CA THR A 256 10.29 -11.70 -14.98
C THR A 256 11.22 -11.47 -13.79
N SER A 257 12.51 -11.69 -14.00
CA SER A 257 13.58 -11.50 -13.02
C SER A 257 14.83 -10.93 -13.67
N GLY A 258 15.82 -10.58 -12.85
CA GLY A 258 17.15 -10.15 -13.29
C GLY A 258 17.37 -8.63 -13.22
N LYS A 259 18.61 -8.21 -13.44
CA LYS A 259 19.00 -6.80 -13.56
C LYS A 259 18.60 -6.25 -14.92
N LYS A 260 17.48 -5.53 -14.99
CA LYS A 260 16.96 -4.93 -16.22
C LYS A 260 15.92 -3.85 -15.97
N ASN A 261 15.62 -3.08 -17.03
CA ASN A 261 14.56 -2.06 -17.02
C ASN A 261 13.56 -2.33 -18.14
N CYS A 262 12.36 -2.80 -17.77
CA CYS A 262 11.33 -3.21 -18.72
C CYS A 262 10.02 -2.46 -18.54
N ILE A 263 9.32 -2.25 -19.66
CA ILE A 263 7.97 -1.71 -19.70
C ILE A 263 7.07 -2.78 -20.32
N TYR A 264 6.08 -3.22 -19.57
CA TYR A 264 5.08 -4.18 -20.04
C TYR A 264 3.71 -3.51 -20.15
N HIS A 265 2.99 -3.80 -21.23
CA HIS A 265 1.63 -3.32 -21.49
C HIS A 265 0.69 -4.51 -21.42
N ILE A 266 -0.23 -4.53 -20.44
CA ILE A 266 -1.34 -5.50 -20.44
C ILE A 266 -2.56 -4.81 -21.05
N ILE A 267 -3.04 -5.34 -22.16
CA ILE A 267 -4.15 -4.77 -22.93
C ILE A 267 -5.30 -5.77 -23.08
N THR A 268 -6.52 -5.26 -23.18
CA THR A 268 -7.71 -6.05 -23.52
C THR A 268 -8.67 -5.23 -24.39
N HIS A 269 -9.85 -5.78 -24.73
CA HIS A 269 -10.87 -5.07 -25.50
C HIS A 269 -11.29 -3.75 -24.82
N LYS A 270 -11.55 -2.69 -25.62
CA LYS A 270 -11.84 -1.32 -25.14
C LYS A 270 -12.91 -1.22 -24.05
N HIS A 271 -13.92 -2.08 -24.08
CA HIS A 271 -15.03 -2.09 -23.12
C HIS A 271 -14.87 -3.16 -22.02
N LYS A 272 -13.64 -3.44 -21.61
CA LYS A 272 -13.31 -4.38 -20.53
C LYS A 272 -12.25 -3.80 -19.61
N LYS A 273 -12.17 -4.36 -18.41
CA LYS A 273 -11.14 -4.07 -17.40
C LYS A 273 -10.22 -5.28 -17.26
N ILE A 274 -9.13 -5.11 -16.51
CA ILE A 274 -8.13 -6.13 -16.25
C ILE A 274 -8.05 -6.33 -14.74
N ALA A 275 -8.26 -7.57 -14.29
CA ALA A 275 -7.95 -7.98 -12.93
C ALA A 275 -6.56 -8.59 -12.91
N ILE A 276 -5.75 -8.22 -11.92
CA ILE A 276 -4.38 -8.69 -11.77
C ILE A 276 -4.11 -8.97 -10.29
N LYS A 277 -3.37 -10.03 -10.00
CA LYS A 277 -2.81 -10.35 -8.69
C LYS A 277 -1.30 -10.40 -8.81
N VAL A 278 -0.59 -9.61 -8.00
CA VAL A 278 0.82 -9.90 -7.73
C VAL A 278 0.86 -11.12 -6.83
N LEU A 279 1.36 -12.24 -7.33
CA LEU A 279 1.56 -13.45 -6.54
C LEU A 279 2.75 -13.28 -5.60
N ALA A 280 3.85 -12.77 -6.15
CA ALA A 280 5.05 -12.41 -5.40
C ALA A 280 5.85 -11.37 -6.17
N SER A 281 6.50 -10.46 -5.44
CA SER A 281 7.59 -9.64 -5.97
C SER A 281 8.63 -9.39 -4.90
N SER A 282 9.88 -9.35 -5.34
CA SER A 282 11.05 -9.11 -4.51
C SER A 282 11.93 -8.09 -5.20
N PHE A 283 12.15 -6.92 -4.59
CA PHE A 283 13.06 -5.91 -5.12
C PHE A 283 13.95 -5.31 -4.03
N PHE A 284 15.24 -5.64 -4.12
CA PHE A 284 16.31 -5.17 -3.24
C PHE A 284 17.44 -4.53 -4.06
N PRO A 285 18.27 -3.68 -3.43
CA PRO A 285 18.05 -3.03 -2.14
C PRO A 285 16.96 -1.95 -2.21
N ASN A 286 16.28 -1.73 -1.10
CA ASN A 286 15.34 -0.63 -0.88
C ASN A 286 15.22 -0.34 0.63
N ASN A 287 14.61 0.77 1.02
CA ASN A 287 14.41 1.13 2.42
C ASN A 287 13.03 0.68 2.92
N GLU A 288 12.90 0.41 4.22
CA GLU A 288 11.58 0.15 4.80
C GLU A 288 10.74 1.44 4.77
N GLY A 289 9.50 1.34 4.29
CA GLY A 289 8.50 2.40 4.43
C GLY A 289 8.28 3.32 3.22
N ILE A 290 9.17 3.32 2.23
CA ILE A 290 9.05 4.06 0.95
C ILE A 290 9.80 3.27 -0.13
N CYS A 291 9.24 3.19 -1.36
CA CYS A 291 9.89 2.50 -2.47
C CYS A 291 10.56 3.47 -3.45
N HIS A 292 11.88 3.33 -3.59
CA HIS A 292 12.65 4.02 -4.63
C HIS A 292 12.14 3.74 -6.04
N SER A 293 12.33 4.70 -6.95
CA SER A 293 12.05 4.46 -8.38
C SER A 293 12.98 3.40 -8.96
N THR A 294 14.18 3.22 -8.42
CA THR A 294 15.07 2.08 -8.69
C THR A 294 14.69 0.89 -7.80
N ASN A 295 14.95 -0.33 -8.28
CA ASN A 295 14.59 -1.57 -7.56
C ASN A 295 13.14 -1.56 -7.09
N SER A 296 12.21 -1.39 -8.03
CA SER A 296 10.79 -1.45 -7.76
C SER A 296 9.96 -1.94 -8.95
N LEU A 297 8.82 -2.51 -8.60
CA LEU A 297 7.71 -2.78 -9.50
C LEU A 297 6.73 -1.62 -9.41
N GLU A 298 6.55 -0.87 -10.49
CA GLU A 298 5.53 0.18 -10.57
C GLU A 298 4.38 -0.26 -11.48
N ILE A 299 3.15 -0.14 -11.02
CA ILE A 299 1.97 -0.58 -11.77
C ILE A 299 1.00 0.60 -11.93
N LYS A 300 0.72 0.98 -13.18
CA LYS A 300 -0.21 2.06 -13.54
C LYS A 300 -1.51 1.46 -14.07
N TYR A 301 -2.52 1.44 -13.22
CA TYR A 301 -3.84 0.85 -13.49
C TYR A 301 -4.98 1.87 -13.55
N TRP A 302 -4.70 3.15 -13.25
CA TRP A 302 -5.63 4.24 -13.48
C TRP A 302 -5.86 4.51 -14.96
N SER A 303 -7.00 5.06 -15.31
CA SER A 303 -7.35 5.39 -16.71
C SER A 303 -6.34 6.36 -17.32
N ASN A 304 -6.08 7.48 -16.64
CA ASN A 304 -5.03 8.44 -16.97
C ASN A 304 -3.66 7.92 -16.53
N LYS A 305 -2.70 7.87 -17.46
CA LYS A 305 -1.35 7.32 -17.22
C LYS A 305 -0.31 8.38 -16.83
N VAL A 306 -0.70 9.63 -16.59
CA VAL A 306 0.21 10.70 -16.15
C VAL A 306 0.79 10.40 -14.77
N SER A 307 -0.07 10.25 -13.75
CA SER A 307 0.34 10.02 -12.36
C SER A 307 1.21 8.79 -12.19
N THR A 308 2.20 8.84 -11.32
CA THR A 308 3.02 7.70 -10.90
C THR A 308 2.13 6.51 -10.50
N GLY A 309 2.55 5.29 -10.84
CA GLY A 309 1.85 4.07 -10.46
C GLY A 309 2.07 3.67 -9.00
N ALA A 310 1.34 2.64 -8.55
CA ALA A 310 1.63 2.01 -7.25
C ALA A 310 3.00 1.32 -7.31
N ARG A 311 3.90 1.65 -6.37
CA ARG A 311 5.25 1.09 -6.29
C ARG A 311 5.31 0.01 -5.22
N PHE A 312 5.95 -1.11 -5.58
CA PHE A 312 6.22 -2.23 -4.69
C PHE A 312 7.71 -2.52 -4.69
N CYS A 313 8.28 -2.71 -3.51
CA CYS A 313 9.69 -3.00 -3.27
C CYS A 313 9.81 -3.94 -2.06
N LEU A 314 11.03 -4.39 -1.74
CA LEU A 314 11.26 -5.45 -0.77
C LEU A 314 10.43 -6.68 -1.16
N ASN A 315 9.96 -7.46 -0.18
CA ASN A 315 9.06 -8.57 -0.42
C ASN A 315 7.60 -8.15 -0.32
N THR A 316 6.84 -8.34 -1.39
CA THR A 316 5.38 -8.12 -1.41
C THR A 316 4.66 -9.31 -2.03
N LEU A 317 3.61 -9.79 -1.37
CA LEU A 317 2.87 -11.00 -1.76
C LEU A 317 1.36 -10.73 -1.85
N ASN A 318 0.70 -11.43 -2.78
CA ASN A 318 -0.76 -11.58 -2.86
C ASN A 318 -1.62 -10.29 -3.00
N PHE A 319 -1.12 -9.22 -3.60
CA PHE A 319 -1.91 -8.00 -3.81
C PHE A 319 -2.76 -8.03 -5.07
N MET A 320 -4.04 -7.65 -4.96
CA MET A 320 -5.00 -7.59 -6.07
C MET A 320 -5.22 -6.16 -6.55
N PHE A 321 -5.40 -6.01 -7.87
CA PHE A 321 -5.78 -4.77 -8.49
C PHE A 321 -6.72 -4.95 -9.67
N TYR A 322 -7.50 -3.90 -9.89
CA TYR A 322 -8.49 -3.80 -10.96
C TYR A 322 -8.19 -2.53 -11.72
N SER A 323 -8.02 -2.63 -13.03
CA SER A 323 -7.78 -1.45 -13.85
C SER A 323 -9.06 -0.64 -14.07
N ASP A 324 -8.91 0.67 -14.24
CA ASP A 324 -10.02 1.55 -14.59
C ASP A 324 -10.52 1.32 -16.02
N ASN A 325 -9.61 0.94 -16.92
CA ASN A 325 -9.88 0.73 -18.33
C ASN A 325 -9.18 -0.53 -18.88
N ASN A 326 -9.11 -0.65 -20.19
CA ASN A 326 -8.59 -1.83 -20.88
C ASN A 326 -7.05 -1.89 -20.97
N HIS A 327 -6.31 -1.03 -20.26
CA HIS A 327 -4.85 -0.92 -20.37
C HIS A 327 -4.16 -0.69 -19.01
N VAL A 328 -3.22 -1.57 -18.69
CA VAL A 328 -2.30 -1.45 -17.54
C VAL A 328 -0.86 -1.35 -18.06
N ILE A 329 -0.06 -0.50 -17.44
CA ILE A 329 1.39 -0.42 -17.67
C ILE A 329 2.10 -0.93 -16.43
N ILE A 330 3.09 -1.81 -16.61
CA ILE A 330 3.99 -2.29 -15.55
C ILE A 330 5.40 -1.83 -15.89
N TYR A 331 6.03 -1.09 -14.99
CA TYR A 331 7.46 -0.82 -15.05
C TYR A 331 8.19 -1.75 -14.08
N TYR A 332 9.08 -2.56 -14.64
CA TYR A 332 10.04 -3.35 -13.90
C TYR A 332 11.38 -2.62 -13.93
N ARG A 333 11.89 -2.20 -12.78
CA ARG A 333 13.19 -1.51 -12.69
C ARG A 333 14.06 -2.22 -11.67
N SER A 334 15.17 -2.81 -12.11
CA SER A 334 16.07 -3.56 -11.25
C SER A 334 17.54 -3.32 -11.58
N SER A 335 18.34 -3.09 -10.54
CA SER A 335 19.80 -3.10 -10.56
C SER A 335 20.41 -4.42 -10.06
N TYR A 336 19.58 -5.41 -9.67
CA TYR A 336 20.02 -6.63 -9.00
C TYR A 336 19.41 -7.91 -9.60
N GLU A 337 20.19 -8.99 -9.69
CA GLU A 337 19.82 -10.20 -10.42
C GLU A 337 18.70 -11.01 -9.76
N LEU A 338 18.63 -10.97 -8.43
CA LEU A 338 17.63 -11.71 -7.67
C LEU A 338 16.27 -11.03 -7.62
N ASN A 339 16.15 -9.81 -8.13
CA ASN A 339 14.86 -9.13 -8.16
C ASN A 339 13.93 -9.82 -9.15
N PHE A 340 12.64 -9.90 -8.81
CA PHE A 340 11.64 -10.54 -9.64
C PHE A 340 10.21 -10.08 -9.32
N PHE A 341 9.29 -10.38 -10.23
CA PHE A 341 7.87 -10.42 -9.92
C PHE A 341 7.15 -11.52 -10.69
N ASN A 342 6.06 -12.01 -10.09
CA ASN A 342 5.12 -12.96 -10.67
C ASN A 342 3.70 -12.43 -10.48
N ILE A 343 2.93 -12.37 -11.55
CA ILE A 343 1.52 -11.98 -11.56
C ILE A 343 0.65 -13.05 -12.22
N VAL A 344 -0.62 -13.07 -11.84
CA VAL A 344 -1.71 -13.68 -12.61
C VAL A 344 -2.67 -12.58 -13.03
N TYR A 345 -3.19 -12.63 -14.26
CA TYR A 345 -4.11 -11.62 -14.78
C TYR A 345 -5.16 -12.20 -15.72
N LYS A 346 -6.29 -11.49 -15.84
CA LYS A 346 -7.34 -11.77 -16.84
C LYS A 346 -8.17 -10.53 -17.16
N SER A 347 -8.83 -10.57 -18.31
CA SER A 347 -9.87 -9.64 -18.73
C SER A 347 -11.17 -9.91 -17.98
N ILE A 348 -11.83 -8.85 -17.54
CA ILE A 348 -13.11 -8.85 -16.83
C ILE A 348 -14.07 -7.84 -17.47
N PRO A 349 -15.39 -8.07 -17.45
CA PRO A 349 -16.37 -7.08 -17.94
C PRO A 349 -16.33 -5.80 -17.07
N ILE A 350 -16.82 -4.67 -17.60
CA ILE A 350 -16.91 -3.40 -16.83
C ILE A 350 -17.72 -3.60 -15.54
N ASN A 351 -18.86 -4.29 -15.66
CA ASN A 351 -19.74 -4.65 -14.56
C ASN A 351 -19.49 -6.10 -14.13
N TYR A 352 -18.53 -6.30 -13.23
CA TYR A 352 -18.15 -7.62 -12.72
C TYR A 352 -18.51 -7.75 -11.24
N LYS A 353 -18.75 -8.99 -10.78
CA LYS A 353 -18.92 -9.29 -9.35
C LYS A 353 -17.54 -9.53 -8.74
N VAL A 354 -17.07 -8.63 -7.87
CA VAL A 354 -15.75 -8.74 -7.20
C VAL A 354 -15.55 -10.10 -6.53
N ILE A 355 -16.54 -10.61 -5.80
CA ILE A 355 -16.52 -11.96 -5.16
C ILE A 355 -16.17 -13.05 -6.16
N LYS A 356 -16.79 -13.04 -7.34
CA LYS A 356 -16.55 -14.05 -8.37
C LYS A 356 -15.09 -14.00 -8.82
N VAL A 357 -14.58 -12.81 -9.09
CA VAL A 357 -13.18 -12.62 -9.49
C VAL A 357 -12.23 -13.05 -8.37
N LEU A 358 -12.44 -12.60 -7.13
CA LEU A 358 -11.61 -13.01 -5.98
C LEU A 358 -11.59 -14.53 -5.80
N ASN A 359 -12.73 -15.20 -5.92
CA ASN A 359 -12.83 -16.67 -5.86
C ASN A 359 -12.07 -17.39 -6.99
N GLU A 360 -12.04 -16.81 -8.19
CA GLU A 360 -11.26 -17.37 -9.30
C GLU A 360 -9.75 -17.21 -9.03
N PHE A 361 -9.32 -16.06 -8.50
CA PHE A 361 -7.93 -15.74 -8.18
C PHE A 361 -7.42 -16.43 -6.90
N SER A 362 -8.29 -16.82 -5.97
CA SER A 362 -7.90 -17.44 -4.68
C SER A 362 -7.21 -18.80 -4.85
N LYS A 363 -7.43 -19.46 -5.99
CA LYS A 363 -6.74 -20.69 -6.39
C LYS A 363 -5.25 -20.49 -6.63
N TYR A 364 -4.82 -19.27 -6.95
CA TYR A 364 -3.44 -18.89 -7.18
C TYR A 364 -2.88 -18.24 -5.91
N ARG A 365 -2.01 -18.96 -5.19
CA ARG A 365 -1.22 -18.44 -4.06
C ARG A 365 0.25 -18.43 -4.46
N GLY A 366 1.02 -17.50 -3.85
CA GLY A 366 2.42 -17.22 -4.15
C GLY A 366 3.25 -18.45 -4.54
N LEU A 367 3.51 -18.60 -5.84
CA LEU A 367 4.53 -19.48 -6.38
C LEU A 367 5.85 -18.71 -6.32
N THR A 368 6.77 -19.15 -5.47
CA THR A 368 8.17 -18.75 -5.58
C THR A 368 8.67 -19.13 -6.98
N PRO A 369 9.37 -18.24 -7.70
CA PRO A 369 9.93 -18.60 -8.99
C PRO A 369 10.89 -19.79 -8.83
N LYS A 370 10.74 -20.79 -9.70
CA LYS A 370 11.73 -21.85 -9.91
C LYS A 370 13.05 -21.16 -10.29
N SER A 371 13.99 -21.05 -9.36
CA SER A 371 15.35 -20.61 -9.70
C SER A 371 16.12 -21.82 -10.20
N SER A 372 16.42 -21.83 -11.49
CA SER A 372 17.57 -22.56 -12.01
C SER A 372 18.81 -22.11 -11.22
N SER A 373 19.41 -23.04 -10.49
CA SER A 373 20.83 -23.06 -10.10
C SER A 373 21.43 -21.75 -9.57
N THR A 374 21.29 -21.45 -8.27
CA THR A 374 22.36 -20.73 -7.54
C THR A 374 22.30 -21.04 -6.04
N LYS A 375 23.40 -21.58 -5.51
CA LYS A 375 23.68 -21.83 -4.10
C LYS A 375 23.35 -20.60 -3.25
N CYS A 376 22.41 -20.72 -2.31
CA CYS A 376 22.30 -19.79 -1.19
C CYS A 376 23.28 -20.24 -0.09
N ILE A 377 24.44 -19.59 -0.03
CA ILE A 377 25.32 -19.60 1.14
C ILE A 377 24.74 -18.54 2.10
N PHE A 378 24.08 -18.98 3.17
CA PHE A 378 23.87 -18.14 4.35
C PHE A 378 25.18 -18.13 5.13
N ASP A 379 25.98 -17.09 4.94
CA ASP A 379 27.11 -16.84 5.81
C ASP A 379 26.59 -16.22 7.11
N LYS A 380 26.58 -17.04 8.17
CA LYS A 380 26.43 -16.58 9.55
C LYS A 380 27.74 -15.92 9.91
N ASN A 381 27.82 -14.58 9.91
CA ASN A 381 28.69 -13.75 10.74
C ASN A 381 28.60 -12.30 10.27
N ASN A 382 27.76 -11.49 10.92
CA ASN A 382 27.94 -10.04 11.08
C ASN A 382 26.80 -9.48 11.96
N LEU A 383 26.90 -9.74 13.26
CA LEU A 383 26.31 -8.90 14.29
C LEU A 383 27.48 -8.08 14.86
N ILE A 384 27.58 -6.81 14.46
CA ILE A 384 28.45 -5.84 15.12
C ILE A 384 27.57 -4.96 15.99
N ASN A 385 27.94 -4.96 17.27
CA ASN A 385 27.40 -4.17 18.36
C ASN A 385 27.49 -2.66 18.09
N GLY A 386 26.44 -1.93 18.47
CA GLY A 386 26.44 -0.48 18.51
C GLY A 386 25.47 0.02 19.58
N ASN A 387 25.92 -0.02 20.83
CA ASN A 387 25.31 0.70 21.95
C ASN A 387 25.46 2.20 21.72
N THR A 388 24.41 2.98 21.94
CA THR A 388 24.54 4.33 22.52
C THR A 388 23.25 4.72 23.22
N GLN A 389 23.40 5.03 24.50
CA GLN A 389 22.42 5.58 25.42
C GLN A 389 22.16 7.06 25.09
N GLY A 390 20.94 7.52 25.32
CA GLY A 390 20.59 8.95 25.27
C GLY A 390 19.21 9.20 25.85
N ASN A 391 19.18 9.41 27.17
CA ASN A 391 18.02 9.82 27.96
C ASN A 391 17.50 11.20 27.54
N GLY A 392 16.20 11.47 27.74
CA GLY A 392 15.72 12.82 27.93
C GLY A 392 14.24 13.03 27.64
N LEU A 393 13.42 12.96 28.71
CA LEU A 393 12.31 13.86 29.05
C LEU A 393 11.61 14.57 27.87
N ILE A 394 10.30 14.42 27.66
CA ILE A 394 9.32 15.34 28.25
C ILE A 394 7.91 14.73 28.23
N LYS A 395 7.22 14.98 29.34
CA LYS A 395 5.85 14.59 29.73
C LYS A 395 4.79 15.48 29.05
N LYS A 396 3.58 14.90 28.98
CA LYS A 396 2.24 15.54 29.11
C LYS A 396 1.67 16.33 27.92
N SER A 397 0.59 15.77 27.35
CA SER A 397 -0.79 16.29 27.46
C SER A 397 -1.75 15.26 26.82
N LEU A 398 -2.25 14.25 27.56
CA LEU A 398 -3.51 14.27 28.32
C LEU A 398 -4.62 15.17 27.74
N LEU A 399 -5.50 14.56 26.94
CA LEU A 399 -6.93 14.90 26.92
C LEU A 399 -7.75 13.60 26.95
N TYR A 400 -8.27 13.37 28.16
CA TYR A 400 -9.24 12.37 28.59
C TYR A 400 -10.41 12.19 27.62
N TYR A 401 -10.86 10.95 27.36
CA TYR A 401 -12.29 10.60 27.39
C TYR A 401 -12.49 9.11 27.73
N ALA A 402 -13.06 8.93 28.92
CA ALA A 402 -13.90 7.85 29.42
C ALA A 402 -13.46 6.38 29.20
N ASN A 403 -12.95 5.83 30.30
CA ASN A 403 -13.18 4.46 30.74
C ASN A 403 -14.64 4.06 30.53
N ASP A 404 -14.87 3.07 29.68
CA ASP A 404 -15.91 2.09 29.98
C ASP A 404 -15.20 0.73 30.08
N ASP A 405 -14.75 0.43 31.30
CA ASP A 405 -14.07 -0.80 31.70
C ASP A 405 -14.93 -2.06 31.45
N SER A 406 -16.19 -1.89 31.05
CA SER A 406 -17.09 -2.99 30.73
C SER A 406 -16.96 -3.53 29.30
N TYR A 407 -16.35 -2.80 28.35
CA TYR A 407 -16.37 -3.16 26.92
C TYR A 407 -15.07 -3.75 26.34
N ARG A 408 -13.96 -3.79 27.10
CA ARG A 408 -12.62 -4.14 26.55
C ARG A 408 -12.07 -5.52 26.89
N LYS A 409 -12.84 -6.43 27.50
CA LYS A 409 -12.43 -7.84 27.64
C LYS A 409 -12.68 -8.64 26.35
N LYS A 410 -11.92 -8.37 25.28
CA LYS A 410 -12.04 -9.05 23.97
C LYS A 410 -11.64 -10.53 24.04
N LYS A 411 -12.63 -11.42 24.18
CA LYS A 411 -12.52 -12.89 24.22
C LYS A 411 -12.44 -13.48 22.79
N MET A 412 -11.66 -14.54 22.57
CA MET A 412 -11.48 -15.22 21.27
C MET A 412 -12.78 -15.88 20.77
N ILE A 413 -13.39 -16.74 21.59
CA ILE A 413 -14.79 -17.15 21.49
C ILE A 413 -15.35 -17.08 22.91
N SER A 414 -16.49 -16.41 23.07
CA SER A 414 -17.14 -16.35 24.39
C SER A 414 -17.68 -17.73 24.74
N ASN A 415 -17.39 -18.19 25.96
CA ASN A 415 -18.03 -19.37 26.53
C ASN A 415 -19.50 -19.10 26.93
N ASP A 416 -19.97 -17.84 26.86
CA ASP A 416 -21.37 -17.48 27.12
C ASP A 416 -22.27 -17.82 25.92
N SER A 417 -23.19 -18.77 26.11
CA SER A 417 -24.15 -19.20 25.09
C SER A 417 -25.10 -18.08 24.64
N LYS A 418 -25.36 -17.05 25.48
CA LYS A 418 -26.18 -15.89 25.11
C LYS A 418 -25.50 -14.99 24.08
N ALA A 419 -24.18 -15.05 23.99
CA ALA A 419 -23.40 -14.32 23.00
C ALA A 419 -23.47 -14.97 21.59
N LYS A 420 -24.08 -16.16 21.46
CA LYS A 420 -24.25 -16.87 20.20
C LYS A 420 -25.38 -16.25 19.37
N TRP A 421 -25.10 -15.96 18.10
CA TRP A 421 -26.10 -15.47 17.16
C TRP A 421 -27.01 -16.59 16.63
N ASN A 422 -28.28 -16.25 16.39
CA ASN A 422 -29.20 -17.09 15.61
C ASN A 422 -29.04 -16.75 14.13
N PHE A 423 -29.27 -17.73 13.25
CA PHE A 423 -29.12 -17.57 11.81
C PHE A 423 -30.49 -17.43 11.11
N PRO A 424 -30.57 -16.64 10.02
CA PRO A 424 -29.51 -15.80 9.46
C PRO A 424 -29.23 -14.56 10.33
N ILE A 425 -27.95 -14.19 10.47
CA ILE A 425 -27.51 -12.99 11.19
C ILE A 425 -27.88 -11.76 10.36
N PRO A 426 -28.76 -10.89 10.85
CA PRO A 426 -29.14 -9.70 10.11
C PRO A 426 -28.02 -8.63 10.16
N TYR A 427 -27.79 -7.94 9.05
CA TYR A 427 -26.80 -6.86 8.98
C TYR A 427 -27.21 -5.69 8.06
N TYR A 428 -26.68 -4.52 8.36
CA TYR A 428 -26.78 -3.28 7.59
C TYR A 428 -25.39 -2.67 7.36
N ILE A 429 -25.23 -1.94 6.26
CA ILE A 429 -23.97 -1.28 5.89
C ILE A 429 -24.26 0.20 5.66
N ASP A 430 -23.56 1.06 6.39
CA ASP A 430 -23.62 2.51 6.21
C ASP A 430 -23.00 2.93 4.86
N ASN A 431 -23.45 4.07 4.33
CA ASN A 431 -23.10 4.56 2.98
C ASN A 431 -21.60 4.71 2.70
N TYR A 432 -20.77 4.95 3.71
CA TYR A 432 -19.32 5.17 3.56
C TYR A 432 -18.49 3.89 3.70
N VAL A 433 -19.13 2.76 3.96
CA VAL A 433 -18.49 1.46 4.00
C VAL A 433 -18.70 0.78 2.66
N SER A 434 -17.66 0.15 2.12
CA SER A 434 -17.78 -0.61 0.87
C SER A 434 -18.73 -1.80 1.05
N HIS A 435 -19.98 -1.64 0.59
CA HIS A 435 -20.99 -2.69 0.59
C HIS A 435 -20.47 -3.97 -0.05
N LEU A 436 -19.69 -3.83 -1.13
CA LEU A 436 -19.13 -4.94 -1.87
C LEU A 436 -18.11 -5.73 -1.05
N LEU A 437 -17.23 -5.05 -0.30
CA LEU A 437 -16.20 -5.72 0.50
C LEU A 437 -16.82 -6.45 1.69
N VAL A 438 -17.77 -5.82 2.39
CA VAL A 438 -18.50 -6.47 3.49
C VAL A 438 -19.29 -7.67 3.00
N ASP A 439 -20.08 -7.52 1.93
CA ASP A 439 -20.84 -8.64 1.35
C ASP A 439 -19.91 -9.78 0.91
N SER A 440 -18.74 -9.45 0.36
CA SER A 440 -17.72 -10.42 -0.03
C SER A 440 -17.16 -11.18 1.17
N ALA A 441 -16.78 -10.46 2.23
CA ALA A 441 -16.23 -11.04 3.44
C ALA A 441 -17.25 -11.97 4.12
N LEU A 442 -18.51 -11.53 4.23
CA LEU A 442 -19.59 -12.34 4.79
C LEU A 442 -19.84 -13.60 3.95
N HIS A 443 -19.89 -13.48 2.63
CA HIS A 443 -20.08 -14.63 1.74
C HIS A 443 -18.94 -15.66 1.84
N MET A 444 -17.71 -15.23 2.05
CA MET A 444 -16.58 -16.13 2.31
C MET A 444 -16.82 -16.96 3.59
N ILE A 445 -17.35 -16.35 4.65
CA ILE A 445 -17.71 -17.05 5.89
C ILE A 445 -18.86 -18.04 5.63
N GLU A 446 -19.92 -17.65 4.90
CA GLU A 446 -21.07 -18.52 4.61
C GLU A 446 -20.74 -19.75 3.75
N LYS A 447 -19.74 -19.61 2.88
CA LYS A 447 -19.25 -20.72 2.04
C LYS A 447 -18.48 -21.74 2.87
N GLU A 448 -17.75 -21.24 3.87
CA GLU A 448 -16.86 -22.07 4.67
C GLU A 448 -17.52 -22.64 5.94
N THR A 449 -18.65 -22.08 6.35
CA THR A 449 -19.37 -22.44 7.58
C THR A 449 -20.87 -22.67 7.36
N CYS A 450 -21.59 -23.06 8.42
CA CYS A 450 -23.06 -23.10 8.42
C CYS A 450 -23.72 -21.73 8.66
N ILE A 451 -22.94 -20.70 9.03
CA ILE A 451 -23.43 -19.37 9.35
C ILE A 451 -24.09 -18.79 8.09
N LYS A 452 -25.21 -18.09 8.29
CA LYS A 452 -25.92 -17.37 7.23
C LYS A 452 -26.11 -15.92 7.64
N PHE A 453 -26.04 -15.00 6.69
CA PHE A 453 -26.25 -13.57 6.88
C PHE A 453 -27.43 -13.08 6.03
N LYS A 454 -28.14 -12.05 6.51
CA LYS A 454 -29.24 -11.42 5.78
C LYS A 454 -29.06 -9.91 5.77
N LYS A 455 -28.84 -9.34 4.58
CA LYS A 455 -28.67 -7.89 4.39
C LYS A 455 -30.01 -7.16 4.50
N TYR A 456 -30.04 -6.08 5.25
CA TYR A 456 -31.17 -5.15 5.33
C TYR A 456 -30.84 -3.84 4.60
N LYS A 457 -31.87 -3.24 3.99
CA LYS A 457 -31.74 -1.96 3.28
C LYS A 457 -31.76 -0.75 4.21
N LYS A 458 -32.37 -0.89 5.38
CA LYS A 458 -32.54 0.16 6.39
C LYS A 458 -32.50 -0.46 7.78
N MET A 459 -31.96 0.28 8.75
CA MET A 459 -32.01 -0.12 10.15
C MET A 459 -33.46 -0.06 10.67
N LYS A 460 -33.86 -1.04 11.48
CA LYS A 460 -35.14 -1.06 12.21
C LYS A 460 -34.86 -1.07 13.71
N ALA A 461 -35.51 -0.18 14.46
CA ALA A 461 -35.22 0.02 15.88
C ALA A 461 -35.50 -1.21 16.76
N SER A 462 -36.47 -2.06 16.39
CA SER A 462 -36.85 -3.25 17.17
C SER A 462 -35.93 -4.47 16.98
N MET A 463 -34.94 -4.38 16.10
CA MET A 463 -34.13 -5.52 15.70
C MET A 463 -32.75 -5.50 16.38
N SER A 464 -32.20 -6.69 16.65
CA SER A 464 -30.83 -6.84 17.17
C SER A 464 -29.98 -7.35 16.04
N GLU A 465 -29.17 -6.48 15.44
CA GLU A 465 -28.51 -6.74 14.16
C GLU A 465 -27.08 -6.18 14.16
N ILE A 466 -26.30 -6.51 13.13
CA ILE A 466 -24.96 -5.96 12.90
C ILE A 466 -25.04 -4.70 12.06
N ARG A 467 -24.48 -3.58 12.53
CA ARG A 467 -24.29 -2.36 11.73
C ARG A 467 -22.83 -2.20 11.36
N TYR A 468 -22.48 -2.23 10.08
CA TYR A 468 -21.15 -1.85 9.61
C TYR A 468 -21.09 -0.36 9.33
N TYR A 469 -20.22 0.36 10.02
CA TYR A 469 -20.01 1.80 9.83
C TYR A 469 -18.53 2.14 9.68
N TYR A 470 -18.22 3.25 9.04
CA TYR A 470 -16.84 3.72 8.89
C TYR A 470 -16.49 4.53 10.14
N GLY A 471 -15.63 3.99 11.00
CA GLY A 471 -15.17 4.67 12.21
C GLY A 471 -13.65 4.77 12.26
N TYR A 472 -13.14 5.60 13.19
CA TYR A 472 -11.71 5.95 13.27
C TYR A 472 -10.76 4.79 13.56
N ARG A 473 -11.30 3.69 14.10
CA ARG A 473 -10.57 2.47 14.47
C ARG A 473 -11.46 1.28 14.23
N CYS A 474 -10.86 0.12 14.24
CA CYS A 474 -11.59 -1.12 14.15
C CYS A 474 -12.10 -1.56 15.51
N SER A 475 -13.42 -1.59 15.66
CA SER A 475 -14.06 -1.98 16.90
C SER A 475 -15.32 -2.75 16.62
N SER A 476 -15.54 -3.79 17.41
CA SER A 476 -16.80 -4.50 17.47
C SER A 476 -16.93 -5.05 18.89
N PRO A 477 -18.13 -5.04 19.46
CA PRO A 477 -18.44 -5.85 20.62
C PRO A 477 -18.23 -7.36 20.36
N ILE A 478 -18.11 -8.15 21.42
CA ILE A 478 -17.90 -9.62 21.32
C ILE A 478 -19.25 -10.31 21.37
N GLY A 479 -19.56 -11.10 20.35
CA GLY A 479 -20.82 -11.84 20.28
C GLY A 479 -22.06 -10.93 20.36
N LYS A 480 -23.24 -11.56 20.30
CA LYS A 480 -24.51 -10.84 20.27
C LYS A 480 -24.70 -10.00 21.54
N GLN A 481 -24.98 -8.70 21.36
CA GLN A 481 -25.07 -7.72 22.47
C GLN A 481 -26.37 -7.74 23.27
N GLY A 482 -27.38 -8.51 22.84
CA GLY A 482 -28.69 -8.57 23.50
C GLY A 482 -29.85 -8.50 22.50
N LYS A 483 -31.09 -8.48 23.01
CA LYS A 483 -32.28 -8.21 22.19
C LYS A 483 -32.47 -6.69 22.07
N GLY A 484 -32.79 -6.21 20.87
CA GLY A 484 -33.06 -4.79 20.55
C GLY A 484 -31.82 -3.91 20.33
N ILE A 485 -30.60 -4.46 20.40
CA ILE A 485 -29.36 -3.69 20.29
C ILE A 485 -28.70 -3.94 18.93
N TRP A 486 -28.44 -2.86 18.20
CA TRP A 486 -27.60 -2.88 17.01
C TRP A 486 -26.12 -2.95 17.42
N GLN A 487 -25.48 -4.07 17.13
CA GLN A 487 -24.05 -4.24 17.32
C GLN A 487 -23.30 -3.51 16.21
N SER A 488 -22.74 -2.35 16.56
CA SER A 488 -21.98 -1.55 15.61
C SER A 488 -20.55 -2.09 15.45
N ILE A 489 -20.22 -2.50 14.23
CA ILE A 489 -18.88 -2.89 13.79
C ILE A 489 -18.29 -1.70 13.03
N SER A 490 -17.30 -1.06 13.67
CA SER A 490 -16.50 -0.02 13.06
C SER A 490 -15.47 -0.66 12.12
N ILE A 491 -15.61 -0.39 10.83
CA ILE A 491 -14.63 -0.70 9.80
C ILE A 491 -13.77 0.56 9.61
N GLY A 492 -12.79 0.72 10.50
CA GLY A 492 -11.68 1.65 10.30
C GLY A 492 -10.53 0.99 9.56
N GLU A 493 -9.37 1.62 9.53
CA GLU A 493 -8.15 0.95 9.07
C GLU A 493 -7.60 -0.02 10.12
N GLY A 494 -7.15 -1.21 9.68
CA GLY A 494 -6.42 -2.18 10.52
C GLY A 494 -7.28 -3.16 11.34
N CYS A 495 -8.40 -3.65 10.80
CA CYS A 495 -9.43 -4.35 11.60
C CYS A 495 -9.21 -5.84 11.75
N PHE A 496 -8.65 -6.30 12.88
CA PHE A 496 -8.64 -7.72 13.24
C PHE A 496 -8.88 -7.90 14.74
N TYR A 497 -9.43 -9.04 15.18
CA TYR A 497 -9.35 -9.48 16.60
C TYR A 497 -8.12 -10.39 16.74
N HIS A 498 -7.82 -10.96 17.90
CA HIS A 498 -6.44 -11.33 18.23
C HIS A 498 -6.21 -12.78 18.65
N GLU A 499 -5.66 -13.60 17.75
CA GLU A 499 -5.03 -14.91 17.98
C GLU A 499 -3.92 -14.78 19.02
N HIS A 500 -3.19 -13.66 19.03
CA HIS A 500 -2.21 -13.33 20.07
C HIS A 500 -2.85 -12.98 21.43
N SER A 501 -4.17 -13.07 21.61
CA SER A 501 -4.82 -12.92 22.92
C SER A 501 -5.13 -14.24 23.63
N ARG A 502 -4.81 -15.38 23.01
CA ARG A 502 -5.08 -16.72 23.55
C ARG A 502 -4.40 -16.99 24.89
N TYR A 503 -5.05 -17.78 25.75
CA TYR A 503 -4.48 -18.18 27.04
C TYR A 503 -3.19 -19.00 26.90
N ASP A 504 -3.01 -19.71 25.77
CA ASP A 504 -1.87 -20.58 25.47
C ASP A 504 -0.79 -19.92 24.59
N ARG A 505 -0.97 -18.64 24.22
CA ARG A 505 -0.09 -17.92 23.28
C ARG A 505 1.37 -17.86 23.71
N ASP A 506 1.64 -17.86 25.02
CA ASP A 506 2.99 -17.65 25.55
C ASP A 506 3.92 -18.83 25.24
N LYS A 507 3.40 -19.93 24.71
CA LYS A 507 4.16 -21.05 24.14
C LYS A 507 4.72 -20.75 22.74
N TYR A 508 4.18 -19.73 22.05
CA TYR A 508 4.43 -19.47 20.63
C TYR A 508 5.03 -18.08 20.40
N ILE A 509 4.63 -17.08 21.18
CA ILE A 509 5.05 -15.69 21.03
C ILE A 509 5.38 -15.06 22.39
N TYR A 510 6.14 -13.98 22.36
CA TYR A 510 6.32 -13.04 23.47
C TYR A 510 6.21 -11.61 22.96
N PHE A 511 5.93 -10.67 23.86
CA PHE A 511 5.74 -9.26 23.51
C PHE A 511 6.89 -8.41 24.02
N ALA A 512 7.40 -7.54 23.16
CA ALA A 512 8.32 -6.49 23.56
C ALA A 512 7.53 -5.33 24.18
N TYR A 513 6.96 -5.51 25.38
CA TYR A 513 6.11 -4.49 26.04
C TYR A 513 6.80 -3.13 26.20
N LYS A 514 8.13 -3.10 26.34
CA LYS A 514 8.92 -1.86 26.34
C LYS A 514 8.83 -1.07 25.04
N ASN A 515 8.51 -1.76 23.94
CA ASN A 515 8.33 -1.20 22.61
C ASN A 515 6.84 -1.07 22.21
N ILE A 516 5.90 -1.48 23.07
CA ILE A 516 4.48 -1.31 22.82
C ILE A 516 4.04 -0.02 23.51
N ASP A 517 3.33 0.83 22.78
CA ASP A 517 2.69 2.02 23.35
C ASP A 517 1.81 1.61 24.54
N LYS A 518 2.06 2.24 25.70
CA LYS A 518 1.41 1.91 26.98
C LYS A 518 -0.11 1.94 26.89
N ASP A 519 -0.67 2.82 26.07
CA ASP A 519 -2.11 2.94 25.87
C ASP A 519 -2.73 1.71 25.20
N TYR A 520 -1.90 0.86 24.59
CA TYR A 520 -2.29 -0.33 23.87
C TYR A 520 -1.90 -1.62 24.57
N HIS A 521 -1.24 -1.59 25.74
CA HIS A 521 -0.83 -2.79 26.48
C HIS A 521 -1.99 -3.76 26.72
N ILE A 522 -3.18 -3.23 27.03
CA ILE A 522 -4.40 -4.01 27.23
C ILE A 522 -4.80 -4.85 25.99
N ASN A 523 -4.44 -4.43 24.78
CA ASN A 523 -4.71 -5.18 23.55
C ASN A 523 -3.79 -6.39 23.35
N PHE A 524 -2.76 -6.50 24.18
CA PHE A 524 -1.82 -7.62 24.22
C PHE A 524 -2.02 -8.47 25.47
N GLU A 525 -3.06 -8.25 26.29
CA GLU A 525 -3.36 -9.07 27.46
C GLU A 525 -3.94 -10.44 27.11
N LYS A 526 -3.69 -11.44 27.97
CA LYS A 526 -4.22 -12.81 27.76
C LYS A 526 -5.68 -12.82 28.16
N VAL A 527 -6.50 -13.52 27.39
CA VAL A 527 -7.80 -13.96 27.86
C VAL A 527 -7.59 -15.19 28.74
N SER A 528 -8.35 -15.31 29.83
CA SER A 528 -8.26 -16.47 30.72
C SER A 528 -8.81 -17.73 30.02
N LYS A 529 -8.33 -18.92 30.42
CA LYS A 529 -8.89 -20.21 29.95
C LYS A 529 -10.36 -20.41 30.36
N LYS A 530 -10.81 -19.77 31.45
CA LYS A 530 -12.22 -19.79 31.88
C LYS A 530 -13.10 -18.98 30.92
N ASP A 531 -12.54 -17.92 30.36
CA ASP A 531 -13.24 -16.94 29.52
C ASP A 531 -13.12 -17.22 28.01
N SER A 532 -12.31 -18.19 27.60
CA SER A 532 -12.09 -18.50 26.18
C SER A 532 -11.95 -19.99 25.94
N ASN A 533 -12.27 -20.45 24.73
CA ASN A 533 -12.13 -21.84 24.33
C ASN A 533 -11.54 -21.94 22.93
N THR A 534 -10.41 -22.65 22.81
CA THR A 534 -9.67 -22.87 21.55
C THR A 534 -10.22 -24.04 20.74
N PHE A 535 -11.13 -24.85 21.30
CA PHE A 535 -11.64 -26.09 20.70
C PHE A 535 -10.51 -27.02 20.23
N ASP A 536 -9.39 -27.01 20.96
CA ASP A 536 -8.14 -27.72 20.63
C ASP A 536 -7.58 -27.41 19.23
N VAL A 537 -7.95 -26.26 18.65
CA VAL A 537 -7.33 -25.74 17.44
C VAL A 537 -5.95 -25.17 17.79
N PRO A 538 -4.85 -25.65 17.18
CA PRO A 538 -3.51 -25.13 17.44
C PRO A 538 -3.40 -23.64 17.14
N PHE A 539 -2.41 -22.98 17.74
CA PHE A 539 -2.09 -21.58 17.47
C PHE A 539 -1.69 -21.40 15.99
N ASP A 540 -2.32 -20.46 15.30
CA ASP A 540 -2.11 -20.23 13.87
C ASP A 540 -1.45 -18.88 13.61
N PHE A 541 -0.14 -18.87 13.33
CA PHE A 541 0.60 -17.66 12.99
C PHE A 541 0.05 -16.94 11.74
N GLY A 542 -0.66 -17.65 10.87
CA GLY A 542 -1.31 -17.11 9.67
C GLY A 542 -2.79 -16.77 9.87
N SER A 543 -3.30 -16.81 11.11
CA SER A 543 -4.66 -16.38 11.43
C SER A 543 -4.91 -14.96 10.92
N ILE A 544 -6.10 -14.73 10.34
CA ILE A 544 -6.53 -13.36 10.01
C ILE A 544 -6.69 -12.51 11.28
N MET A 545 -6.79 -13.18 12.42
CA MET A 545 -6.90 -12.59 13.72
C MET A 545 -5.51 -12.29 14.32
N MET A 546 -4.41 -12.22 13.59
CA MET A 546 -3.12 -11.87 14.21
C MET A 546 -2.74 -10.41 13.92
N TYR A 547 -2.29 -9.67 14.94
CA TYR A 547 -1.70 -8.34 14.69
C TYR A 547 -0.45 -8.45 13.81
N GLU A 548 -0.18 -7.39 13.06
CA GLU A 548 1.11 -7.22 12.39
C GLU A 548 2.21 -7.05 13.44
N ARG A 549 3.41 -7.53 13.11
CA ARG A 549 4.57 -7.65 13.99
C ARG A 549 4.94 -6.39 14.77
N ARG A 550 4.69 -5.21 14.21
CA ARG A 550 5.06 -3.90 14.73
C ARG A 550 3.83 -3.05 15.09
N THR A 551 2.66 -3.67 15.19
CA THR A 551 1.43 -2.99 15.61
C THR A 551 1.66 -2.29 16.94
N THR A 552 1.41 -0.97 17.01
CA THR A 552 1.60 -0.12 18.21
C THR A 552 3.05 0.00 18.69
N SER A 553 4.02 -0.23 17.80
CA SER A 553 5.44 -0.03 18.07
C SER A 553 5.75 1.46 18.30
N ILE A 554 6.43 1.78 19.41
CA ILE A 554 6.85 3.16 19.70
C ILE A 554 8.14 3.56 18.97
N ASN A 555 8.97 2.59 18.57
CA ASN A 555 10.25 2.85 17.90
C ASN A 555 10.36 2.24 16.49
N GLY A 556 9.27 1.66 15.97
CA GLY A 556 9.24 0.99 14.66
C GLY A 556 9.81 -0.43 14.65
N GLY A 557 10.39 -0.91 15.75
CA GLY A 557 10.81 -2.29 15.94
C GLY A 557 9.64 -3.25 16.24
N ASP A 558 9.96 -4.52 16.45
CA ASP A 558 8.95 -5.56 16.68
C ASP A 558 8.27 -5.41 18.04
N THR A 559 6.96 -5.63 18.06
CA THR A 559 6.12 -5.69 19.27
C THR A 559 5.76 -7.12 19.63
N MET A 560 5.56 -7.97 18.63
CA MET A 560 5.35 -9.41 18.79
C MET A 560 6.53 -10.18 18.22
N ILE A 561 7.08 -11.09 19.01
CA ILE A 561 8.25 -11.88 18.64
C ILE A 561 7.90 -13.36 18.76
N SER A 562 8.07 -14.10 17.66
CA SER A 562 7.89 -15.54 17.64
C SER A 562 8.99 -16.23 18.42
N ARG A 563 8.63 -17.23 19.22
CA ARG A 563 9.61 -18.11 19.88
C ARG A 563 10.35 -18.98 18.88
N ASP A 564 9.71 -19.31 17.76
CA ASP A 564 10.38 -19.91 16.62
C ASP A 564 10.49 -18.86 15.52
N TYR A 565 11.69 -18.31 15.38
CA TYR A 565 11.98 -17.20 14.47
C TYR A 565 11.59 -17.48 13.01
N ARG A 566 11.45 -18.76 12.62
CA ARG A 566 10.95 -19.14 11.28
C ARG A 566 9.54 -18.60 11.01
N TYR A 567 8.76 -18.32 12.06
CA TYR A 567 7.42 -17.73 11.96
C TYR A 567 7.38 -16.20 12.19
N GLN A 568 8.53 -15.54 12.45
CA GLN A 568 8.60 -14.10 12.79
C GLN A 568 7.92 -13.19 11.75
N TYR A 569 7.90 -13.62 10.48
CA TYR A 569 7.35 -12.88 9.36
C TYR A 569 6.03 -13.47 8.85
N THR A 570 5.36 -14.32 9.61
CA THR A 570 4.12 -15.00 9.17
C THR A 570 2.85 -14.31 9.65
N TYR A 571 2.92 -13.51 10.72
CA TYR A 571 1.76 -12.82 11.30
C TYR A 571 1.42 -11.48 10.65
N GLY A 572 0.14 -11.10 10.73
CA GLY A 572 -0.41 -9.88 10.14
C GLY A 572 -0.61 -9.93 8.62
N ILE A 573 -0.31 -11.06 7.98
CA ILE A 573 -0.46 -11.23 6.51
C ILE A 573 -1.91 -11.56 6.13
N GLY A 574 -2.77 -11.90 7.09
CA GLY A 574 -4.12 -12.43 6.88
C GLY A 574 -4.94 -11.72 5.81
N ASP A 575 -4.92 -12.25 4.58
CA ASP A 575 -5.71 -11.78 3.43
C ASP A 575 -7.06 -12.50 3.33
N GLN A 576 -7.22 -13.59 4.09
CA GLN A 576 -8.40 -14.43 4.16
C GLN A 576 -8.43 -15.16 5.51
N VAL A 577 -9.61 -15.58 5.91
CA VAL A 577 -9.83 -16.41 7.11
C VAL A 577 -8.99 -17.69 6.99
N SER A 578 -8.18 -17.99 8.01
CA SER A 578 -7.30 -19.17 7.99
C SER A 578 -8.10 -20.47 8.16
N TYR A 579 -7.47 -21.61 7.88
CA TYR A 579 -8.12 -22.91 8.12
C TYR A 579 -8.45 -23.10 9.62
N GLY A 580 -7.58 -22.64 10.51
CA GLY A 580 -7.79 -22.64 11.96
C GLY A 580 -8.97 -21.77 12.36
N ASP A 581 -9.03 -20.55 11.84
CA ASP A 581 -10.13 -19.60 12.10
C ASP A 581 -11.49 -20.20 11.70
N VAL A 582 -11.60 -20.77 10.49
CA VAL A 582 -12.83 -21.42 10.01
C VAL A 582 -13.19 -22.65 10.85
N LYS A 583 -12.19 -23.47 11.22
CA LYS A 583 -12.39 -24.67 12.05
C LYS A 583 -12.99 -24.29 13.41
N MET A 584 -12.45 -23.25 14.03
CA MET A 584 -12.91 -22.73 15.31
C MET A 584 -14.36 -22.21 15.24
N LEU A 585 -14.69 -21.44 14.18
CA LEU A 585 -16.08 -21.00 13.92
C LEU A 585 -17.04 -22.19 13.74
N ASN A 586 -16.64 -23.22 13.00
CA ASN A 586 -17.47 -24.38 12.76
C ASN A 586 -17.70 -25.22 14.02
N TYR A 587 -16.71 -25.37 14.90
CA TYR A 587 -16.93 -26.02 16.19
C TYR A 587 -17.91 -25.25 17.07
N TYR A 588 -17.81 -23.92 17.10
CA TYR A 588 -18.68 -23.11 17.94
C TYR A 588 -20.12 -23.02 17.42
N TYR A 589 -20.30 -22.80 16.12
CA TYR A 589 -21.61 -22.56 15.52
C TYR A 589 -22.26 -23.77 14.87
N CYS A 590 -21.47 -24.68 14.33
CA CYS A 590 -21.93 -25.69 13.38
C CYS A 590 -21.74 -27.13 13.84
N SER A 591 -21.26 -27.33 15.07
CA SER A 591 -20.97 -28.65 15.63
C SER A 591 -22.20 -29.55 15.63
N GLU A 592 -23.42 -29.04 15.80
CA GLU A 592 -24.65 -29.85 15.84
C GLU A 592 -25.32 -30.06 14.47
N LYS A 593 -24.82 -29.43 13.41
CA LYS A 593 -25.49 -29.45 12.10
C LYS A 593 -25.52 -30.85 11.47
N CYS A 594 -24.51 -31.66 11.73
CA CYS A 594 -24.42 -33.03 11.24
C CYS A 594 -24.83 -34.01 12.33
N ARG A 595 -25.92 -34.75 12.09
CA ARG A 595 -26.46 -35.75 13.02
C ARG A 595 -25.47 -36.89 13.27
N THR A 596 -24.87 -37.41 12.20
CA THR A 596 -23.83 -38.44 12.28
C THR A 596 -22.45 -37.79 12.33
N LYS A 597 -21.58 -38.29 13.19
CA LYS A 597 -20.19 -37.83 13.31
C LYS A 597 -19.27 -38.73 12.50
N ILE A 598 -18.37 -38.12 11.74
CA ILE A 598 -17.29 -38.83 11.03
C ILE A 598 -15.94 -38.46 11.65
N ASN A 599 -15.03 -39.44 11.74
CA ASN A 599 -13.71 -39.24 12.34
C ASN A 599 -12.71 -38.72 11.30
N CYS A 600 -12.55 -37.40 11.25
CA CYS A 600 -11.60 -36.74 10.36
C CYS A 600 -10.16 -36.90 10.85
N LYS A 601 -9.25 -37.27 9.95
CA LYS A 601 -7.82 -37.46 10.22
C LYS A 601 -7.02 -36.19 9.89
N ASN A 602 -5.76 -36.15 10.33
CA ASN A 602 -4.76 -35.16 9.94
C ASN A 602 -5.20 -33.69 10.11
N GLY A 603 -5.85 -33.40 11.24
CA GLY A 603 -6.34 -32.05 11.55
C GLY A 603 -7.63 -31.65 10.84
N GLY A 604 -8.21 -32.54 10.02
CA GLY A 604 -9.51 -32.36 9.38
C GLY A 604 -10.66 -32.15 10.36
N TYR A 605 -11.78 -31.62 9.88
CA TYR A 605 -13.05 -31.54 10.61
C TYR A 605 -14.22 -31.78 9.68
N GLN A 606 -15.35 -32.25 10.21
CA GLN A 606 -16.54 -32.58 9.41
C GLN A 606 -17.09 -31.33 8.72
N ASP A 607 -17.33 -31.39 7.41
CA ASP A 607 -17.86 -30.27 6.65
C ASP A 607 -19.32 -30.02 7.03
N PRO A 608 -19.67 -28.88 7.66
CA PRO A 608 -21.05 -28.61 8.06
C PRO A 608 -21.97 -28.34 6.86
N ASN A 609 -21.42 -28.14 5.66
CA ASN A 609 -22.18 -28.01 4.42
C ASN A 609 -22.26 -29.33 3.64
N ASN A 610 -21.54 -30.38 4.08
CA ASN A 610 -21.64 -31.73 3.54
C ASN A 610 -21.22 -32.76 4.60
N CYS A 611 -22.19 -33.22 5.39
CA CYS A 611 -21.95 -34.06 6.57
C CYS A 611 -21.27 -35.42 6.27
N ASN A 612 -21.18 -35.83 5.02
CA ASN A 612 -20.59 -37.10 4.61
C ASN A 612 -19.08 -36.99 4.32
N LYS A 613 -18.46 -35.83 4.50
CA LYS A 613 -17.02 -35.64 4.28
C LYS A 613 -16.40 -34.66 5.26
N CYS A 614 -15.09 -34.76 5.40
CA CYS A 614 -14.25 -33.84 6.13
C CYS A 614 -13.76 -32.72 5.21
N LYS A 615 -13.62 -31.51 5.76
CA LYS A 615 -12.74 -30.47 5.20
C LYS A 615 -11.32 -30.75 5.65
N CYS A 616 -10.41 -30.89 4.69
CA CYS A 616 -9.03 -31.26 4.95
C CYS A 616 -8.10 -30.06 5.00
N VAL A 617 -7.09 -30.13 5.86
CA VAL A 617 -5.92 -29.25 5.78
C VAL A 617 -5.27 -29.47 4.41
N LYS A 618 -4.73 -28.40 3.79
CA LYS A 618 -4.02 -28.52 2.51
C LYS A 618 -2.90 -29.57 2.62
N GLY A 619 -2.78 -30.41 1.59
CA GLY A 619 -1.89 -31.57 1.59
C GLY A 619 -2.60 -32.90 1.90
N PHE A 620 -3.82 -32.87 2.44
CA PHE A 620 -4.65 -34.05 2.66
C PHE A 620 -5.95 -33.99 1.83
N ILE A 621 -6.39 -35.14 1.35
CA ILE A 621 -7.59 -35.36 0.54
C ILE A 621 -8.33 -36.61 1.03
N GLY A 622 -9.42 -36.95 0.32
CA GLY A 622 -10.30 -38.06 0.68
C GLY A 622 -11.41 -37.62 1.65
N PRO A 623 -12.47 -38.43 1.79
CA PRO A 623 -13.63 -38.08 2.61
C PRO A 623 -13.27 -37.95 4.10
N LEU A 624 -12.18 -38.58 4.57
CA LEU A 624 -11.72 -38.53 5.96
C LEU A 624 -10.38 -37.80 6.14
N CYS A 625 -9.85 -37.16 5.10
CA CYS A 625 -8.52 -36.50 5.13
C CYS A 625 -7.35 -37.44 5.44
N ASN A 626 -7.50 -38.73 5.15
CA ASN A 626 -6.52 -39.78 5.41
C ASN A 626 -5.57 -40.05 4.22
N ILE A 627 -5.79 -39.37 3.09
CA ILE A 627 -4.98 -39.56 1.87
C ILE A 627 -4.12 -38.32 1.68
N LEU A 628 -2.81 -38.48 1.47
CA LEU A 628 -1.96 -37.37 1.04
C LEU A 628 -2.31 -36.99 -0.41
N SER A 629 -2.48 -35.69 -0.66
CA SER A 629 -2.80 -35.16 -1.99
C SER A 629 -1.83 -35.68 -3.04
N LEU A 630 -2.35 -36.12 -4.18
CA LEU A 630 -1.52 -36.54 -5.31
C LEU A 630 -0.73 -35.35 -5.85
N PRO A 631 0.52 -35.55 -6.31
CA PRO A 631 1.28 -34.51 -6.99
C PRO A 631 0.47 -33.97 -8.16
N THR A 632 0.42 -32.65 -8.30
CA THR A 632 0.06 -32.05 -9.59
C THR A 632 1.24 -32.28 -10.53
N ASN A 633 0.98 -32.44 -11.83
CA ASN A 633 2.00 -32.62 -12.86
C ASN A 633 3.07 -31.49 -12.88
N GLU A 634 2.82 -30.38 -12.16
CA GLU A 634 3.66 -29.20 -12.08
C GLU A 634 4.77 -29.28 -11.01
N CYS A 635 4.68 -30.20 -10.04
CA CYS A 635 5.52 -30.19 -8.82
C CYS A 635 6.52 -31.37 -8.69
N GLY A 636 6.72 -32.20 -9.72
CA GLY A 636 7.60 -33.38 -9.61
C GLY A 636 7.14 -34.38 -8.55
N GLN A 637 8.07 -35.18 -7.99
CA GLN A 637 7.74 -36.10 -6.89
C GLN A 637 7.38 -35.32 -5.61
N SER A 638 6.09 -35.29 -5.26
CA SER A 638 5.60 -34.65 -4.02
C SER A 638 5.70 -35.54 -2.78
N ARG A 639 6.03 -36.83 -2.94
CA ARG A 639 6.28 -37.76 -1.84
C ARG A 639 7.76 -38.09 -1.80
N LEU A 640 8.42 -37.59 -0.77
CA LEU A 640 9.83 -37.87 -0.50
C LEU A 640 9.91 -38.61 0.82
N TYR A 641 10.52 -39.80 0.77
CA TYR A 641 10.84 -40.56 1.97
C TYR A 641 12.20 -40.10 2.47
N SER A 642 12.22 -39.51 3.66
CA SER A 642 13.46 -39.25 4.38
C SER A 642 14.13 -40.59 4.67
N THR A 643 15.40 -40.69 4.31
CA THR A 643 16.28 -41.78 4.74
C THR A 643 17.33 -41.21 5.69
N TYR A 644 18.21 -42.03 6.25
CA TYR A 644 19.36 -41.56 7.04
C TYR A 644 20.39 -40.75 6.22
N LYS A 645 20.23 -40.71 4.89
CA LYS A 645 21.09 -39.95 3.97
C LYS A 645 20.47 -38.56 3.75
N VAL A 646 21.31 -37.53 3.72
CA VAL A 646 20.92 -36.19 3.28
C VAL A 646 20.39 -36.29 1.85
N LYS A 647 19.13 -35.90 1.64
CA LYS A 647 18.52 -35.75 0.32
C LYS A 647 18.18 -34.28 0.13
N GLU A 648 18.67 -33.68 -0.94
CA GLU A 648 18.32 -32.32 -1.31
C GLU A 648 16.95 -32.33 -2.02
N LEU A 649 16.02 -31.52 -1.54
CA LEU A 649 14.70 -31.39 -2.12
C LEU A 649 14.77 -30.33 -3.23
N ILE A 650 15.03 -30.77 -4.45
CA ILE A 650 15.06 -29.91 -5.62
C ILE A 650 13.65 -29.82 -6.18
N THR A 651 12.98 -28.70 -5.97
CA THR A 651 11.72 -28.42 -6.67
C THR A 651 12.04 -28.18 -8.14
N ALA A 652 11.39 -28.94 -9.04
CA ALA A 652 11.51 -28.76 -10.48
C ALA A 652 11.12 -27.36 -10.93
#